data_AF-A0A9C6TSZ6-F1
#
_entry.id   AF-A0A9C6TSZ6-F1
#
_cell.length_a   1.000
_cell.length_b   1.000
_cell.length_c   1.000
_cell.angle_alpha   90.00
_cell.angle_beta   90.00
_cell.angle_gamma   90.00
#
_symmetry.space_group_name_H-M   'P 1'
#
loop_
_entity.id
_entity.type
_entity.pdbx_description
1 polymer ?
#
loop_
_entity_poly.entity_id
_entity_poly.type
_entity_poly.pdbx_seq_one_letter_code
_entity_poly.pdbx_strand_id
1 'polypeptide(L)'
;MLLRAALVAALAVAVLGYSDDLVGHSVLRVTPRSEEQLLAVHEYLQRNPMLDVWLEPRKEGLPVDVNVSPRQREELVAFLGRLGLDHEVFIADLHSLVRKQKLSATRALTDDKPFDWTKYQNLDEIYKWFEALKEKYPTVVSIVNVGQSHEKRDMKGLVIKFADNLPVAMLEAGIHAREWIAHASATYFIDQILKSAESDNVRNYEWHIFPSVNPDGYVYTWEKNRNWRKTRSTNWLIFKGVDANRNWPFKWGAAGSSPSPASEIYAGPSAESEVETQNLRAHVDSLASRMHIYISLHSYSQLLMFPWGWTDKLINNHNDLNAIARKSVEAIKSVGGTEFTYGDISSTIYPASGSTIDYVYSKCVPYPFVYELRDTGKYGFMLPEDQIIPAAQETWAGVKVIVDEVYNKGLPTQNPTVCNDLSSGLLQLAMQRHCGPRLALLLVLGALASGAPPPSPGTTRTPPSHAATAAADLVPERLIQHVIQHLHAFTGAAGKHEAAHVTSAKHAVEANASRHGDVLKHGAEADLTHQDAAFHGHKVLRVLPASEQQVRQLRAFLHDHPSLDTWMEPSQPLRPVDMRVSPNDSLVVKEFLVKQGLVPRDMIPDLGRLIEEEQRQMLDAKRANLEFGWDTYHGLEEIYKWMQGLAKRFPYKVQVVEAGRTYEGRSILGVRIKFSNESLPVALLEAGIHAREWITPATATFLTNELLTREDDDFKAAMHAYEWHIFPVANPDGYVYTHTSNRLWRKSRSRYNYLCQGADLNRNWPFHWREVGASPWPCADTYAGTGPESEPETKGLRRYIDELIGRPNSTLHVYVSLHSYSQLLMFPWGFTLDDTKDHDDLNAVAGAAAEAAAKRYGTKFRYGPIAKTIYAASGSTLDYAYDKGVKYPFVFELRDEGAYGFLLPKDQIKPAAEETVDAINVIVSEALKRK
;
A
#
# COMPACT_ATOMS: atom_id res chain seq x y z
N MET A 1 38.80 -3.83 7.70
CA MET A 1 38.56 -2.50 7.07
C MET A 1 38.22 -2.58 5.58
N LEU A 2 38.91 -3.37 4.76
CA LEU A 2 38.67 -3.42 3.30
C LEU A 2 37.22 -3.76 2.86
N LEU A 3 36.50 -4.63 3.57
CA LEU A 3 35.08 -4.91 3.25
C LEU A 3 34.13 -3.70 3.43
N ARG A 4 34.40 -2.79 4.39
CA ARG A 4 33.57 -1.59 4.58
C ARG A 4 33.81 -0.55 3.47
N ALA A 5 35.03 -0.49 2.91
CA ALA A 5 35.33 0.36 1.77
C ALA A 5 34.64 -0.16 0.48
N ALA A 6 34.60 -1.47 0.26
CA ALA A 6 33.92 -2.07 -0.89
C ALA A 6 32.40 -1.84 -0.86
N LEU A 7 31.76 -1.96 0.31
CA LEU A 7 30.32 -1.72 0.44
C LEU A 7 29.95 -0.24 0.24
N VAL A 8 30.76 0.69 0.78
CA VAL A 8 30.56 2.14 0.58
C VAL A 8 30.87 2.55 -0.86
N ALA A 9 31.82 1.91 -1.55
CA ALA A 9 32.06 2.14 -2.97
C ALA A 9 30.89 1.63 -3.84
N ALA A 10 30.33 0.45 -3.54
CA ALA A 10 29.16 -0.08 -4.24
C ALA A 10 27.90 0.81 -4.04
N LEU A 11 27.70 1.35 -2.83
CA LEU A 11 26.64 2.32 -2.55
C LEU A 11 26.92 3.71 -3.16
N ALA A 12 28.18 4.14 -3.27
CA ALA A 12 28.52 5.41 -3.92
C ALA A 12 28.31 5.37 -5.44
N VAL A 13 28.57 4.23 -6.10
CA VAL A 13 28.28 4.03 -7.53
C VAL A 13 26.78 4.04 -7.81
N ALA A 14 25.93 3.64 -6.86
CA ALA A 14 24.48 3.71 -6.98
C ALA A 14 23.88 5.13 -6.76
N VAL A 15 24.67 6.09 -6.27
CA VAL A 15 24.18 7.43 -5.88
C VAL A 15 24.71 8.57 -6.79
N LEU A 16 25.69 8.30 -7.65
CA LEU A 16 26.29 9.28 -8.56
C LEU A 16 26.34 8.77 -10.02
N GLY A 17 25.20 8.79 -10.73
CA GLY A 17 25.18 8.36 -12.15
C GLY A 17 23.90 8.56 -12.99
N TYR A 18 22.81 9.09 -12.44
CA TYR A 18 21.48 9.05 -13.09
C TYR A 18 21.24 10.06 -14.24
N SER A 19 22.27 10.41 -15.00
CA SER A 19 22.16 11.23 -16.23
C SER A 19 22.80 10.62 -17.48
N ASP A 20 23.53 9.51 -17.35
CA ASP A 20 24.17 8.78 -18.47
C ASP A 20 23.61 7.35 -18.68
N ASP A 21 22.69 6.89 -17.82
CA ASP A 21 22.27 5.48 -17.66
C ASP A 21 21.40 4.87 -18.80
N LEU A 22 21.23 5.58 -19.92
CA LEU A 22 20.45 5.09 -21.07
C LEU A 22 21.29 4.40 -22.16
N VAL A 23 22.61 4.20 -21.93
CA VAL A 23 23.50 3.58 -22.93
C VAL A 23 23.00 2.19 -23.32
N GLY A 24 22.73 2.00 -24.62
CA GLY A 24 22.20 0.74 -25.16
C GLY A 24 20.69 0.52 -24.94
N HIS A 25 19.97 1.48 -24.36
CA HIS A 25 18.50 1.40 -24.30
C HIS A 25 17.86 1.52 -25.68
N SER A 26 16.83 0.71 -25.89
CA SER A 26 15.99 0.72 -27.09
C SER A 26 14.52 0.72 -26.69
N VAL A 27 13.66 1.36 -27.49
CA VAL A 27 12.21 1.18 -27.37
C VAL A 27 11.79 0.06 -28.31
N LEU A 28 11.16 -0.98 -27.77
CA LEU A 28 10.53 -2.03 -28.56
C LEU A 28 9.05 -1.71 -28.77
N ARG A 29 8.57 -1.97 -29.98
CA ARG A 29 7.15 -1.94 -30.34
C ARG A 29 6.64 -3.37 -30.54
N VAL A 30 5.55 -3.67 -29.86
CA VAL A 30 4.97 -5.01 -29.73
C VAL A 30 3.51 -4.91 -30.16
N THR A 31 3.06 -5.72 -31.13
CA THR A 31 1.67 -5.64 -31.62
C THR A 31 0.96 -6.98 -31.41
N PRO A 32 0.18 -7.12 -30.33
CA PRO A 32 -0.62 -8.32 -30.08
C PRO A 32 -1.62 -8.58 -31.21
N ARG A 33 -1.69 -9.83 -31.70
CA ARG A 33 -2.56 -10.24 -32.82
C ARG A 33 -3.81 -11.01 -32.36
N SER A 34 -3.96 -11.21 -31.06
CA SER A 34 -5.14 -11.82 -30.43
C SER A 34 -5.33 -11.29 -29.01
N GLU A 35 -6.52 -11.46 -28.45
CA GLU A 35 -6.83 -11.17 -27.05
C GLU A 35 -5.92 -11.94 -26.06
N GLU A 36 -5.61 -13.21 -26.33
CA GLU A 36 -4.67 -14.01 -25.51
C GLU A 36 -3.27 -13.38 -25.47
N GLN A 37 -2.76 -12.95 -26.63
CA GLN A 37 -1.47 -12.25 -26.71
C GLN A 37 -1.51 -10.89 -26.01
N LEU A 38 -2.63 -10.16 -26.11
CA LEU A 38 -2.82 -8.86 -25.45
C LEU A 38 -2.79 -9.02 -23.92
N LEU A 39 -3.54 -10.00 -23.39
CA LEU A 39 -3.57 -10.34 -21.97
C LEU A 39 -2.20 -10.81 -21.46
N ALA A 40 -1.50 -11.66 -22.21
CA ALA A 40 -0.17 -12.14 -21.82
C ALA A 40 0.86 -11.01 -21.77
N VAL A 41 0.87 -10.10 -22.76
CA VAL A 41 1.74 -8.90 -22.72
C VAL A 41 1.36 -7.99 -21.56
N HIS A 42 0.08 -7.77 -21.31
CA HIS A 42 -0.41 -6.97 -20.17
C HIS A 42 0.03 -7.56 -18.82
N GLU A 43 -0.14 -8.87 -18.62
CA GLU A 43 0.31 -9.56 -17.41
C GLU A 43 1.84 -9.50 -17.24
N TYR A 44 2.62 -9.64 -18.32
CA TYR A 44 4.07 -9.50 -18.26
C TYR A 44 4.49 -8.09 -17.80
N LEU A 45 3.85 -7.04 -18.31
CA LEU A 45 4.12 -5.66 -17.89
C LEU A 45 3.74 -5.42 -16.43
N GLN A 46 2.57 -5.91 -15.98
CA GLN A 46 2.17 -5.81 -14.57
C GLN A 46 3.14 -6.53 -13.62
N ARG A 47 3.66 -7.71 -14.00
CA ARG A 47 4.65 -8.48 -13.22
C ARG A 47 6.03 -7.82 -13.21
N ASN A 48 6.32 -6.93 -14.16
CA ASN A 48 7.60 -6.23 -14.31
C ASN A 48 7.42 -4.70 -14.20
N PRO A 49 7.00 -4.16 -13.05
CA PRO A 49 6.64 -2.75 -12.89
C PRO A 49 7.81 -1.75 -13.02
N MET A 50 9.04 -2.25 -13.23
CA MET A 50 10.25 -1.46 -13.53
C MET A 50 10.46 -1.24 -15.05
N LEU A 51 9.57 -1.74 -15.90
CA LEU A 51 9.58 -1.45 -17.34
C LEU A 51 8.94 -0.07 -17.59
N ASP A 52 9.64 0.78 -18.33
CA ASP A 52 9.13 2.08 -18.75
C ASP A 52 8.20 1.88 -19.96
N VAL A 53 6.92 1.66 -19.68
CA VAL A 53 5.88 1.53 -20.70
C VAL A 53 5.57 2.92 -21.25
N TRP A 54 5.72 3.06 -22.56
CA TRP A 54 5.48 4.29 -23.30
C TRP A 54 4.05 4.31 -23.86
N LEU A 55 3.57 3.16 -24.32
CA LEU A 55 2.22 2.97 -24.84
C LEU A 55 1.68 1.64 -24.31
N GLU A 56 0.62 1.69 -23.51
CA GLU A 56 0.05 0.52 -22.82
C GLU A 56 -0.65 -0.47 -23.77
N PRO A 57 -0.86 -1.74 -23.35
CA PRO A 57 -1.78 -2.68 -23.99
C PRO A 57 -3.22 -2.15 -23.97
N ARG A 58 -3.84 -2.08 -25.15
CA ARG A 58 -5.19 -1.52 -25.35
C ARG A 58 -6.15 -2.47 -26.04
N LYS A 59 -5.76 -2.93 -27.24
CA LYS A 59 -6.57 -3.78 -28.11
C LYS A 59 -5.63 -4.59 -29.01
N GLU A 60 -6.09 -5.75 -29.46
CA GLU A 60 -5.44 -6.47 -30.56
C GLU A 60 -5.29 -5.57 -31.81
N GLY A 61 -4.18 -5.75 -32.52
CA GLY A 61 -3.80 -4.94 -33.67
C GLY A 61 -3.21 -3.56 -33.34
N LEU A 62 -3.24 -3.10 -32.08
CA LEU A 62 -2.61 -1.84 -31.67
C LEU A 62 -1.21 -2.04 -31.06
N PRO A 63 -0.28 -1.11 -31.27
CA PRO A 63 1.08 -1.20 -30.73
C PRO A 63 1.13 -0.93 -29.23
N VAL A 64 2.05 -1.62 -28.57
CA VAL A 64 2.52 -1.45 -27.20
C VAL A 64 4.01 -1.10 -27.27
N ASP A 65 4.39 0.05 -26.72
CA ASP A 65 5.77 0.57 -26.79
C ASP A 65 6.42 0.48 -25.40
N VAL A 66 7.61 -0.11 -25.31
CA VAL A 66 8.32 -0.34 -24.04
C VAL A 66 9.79 0.04 -24.18
N ASN A 67 10.24 1.02 -23.38
CA ASN A 67 11.66 1.35 -23.23
C ASN A 67 12.35 0.30 -22.36
N VAL A 68 13.39 -0.34 -22.91
CA VAL A 68 14.14 -1.42 -22.27
C VAL A 68 15.64 -1.18 -22.30
N SER A 69 16.29 -1.45 -21.17
CA SER A 69 17.75 -1.65 -21.10
C SER A 69 18.17 -2.90 -21.90
N PRO A 70 19.46 -3.05 -22.24
CA PRO A 70 19.96 -4.26 -22.93
C PRO A 70 19.52 -5.58 -22.28
N ARG A 71 19.54 -5.64 -20.94
CA ARG A 71 19.10 -6.82 -20.19
C ARG A 71 17.58 -7.04 -20.25
N GLN A 72 16.79 -6.00 -20.00
CA GLN A 72 15.33 -6.08 -20.09
C GLN A 72 14.88 -6.46 -21.52
N ARG A 73 15.63 -6.04 -22.53
CA ARG A 73 15.41 -6.42 -23.93
C ARG A 73 15.55 -7.93 -24.13
N GLU A 74 16.61 -8.54 -23.61
CA GLU A 74 16.79 -10.01 -23.69
C GLU A 74 15.64 -10.75 -23.01
N GLU A 75 15.27 -10.33 -21.80
CA GLU A 75 14.20 -10.93 -21.00
C GLU A 75 12.82 -10.79 -21.69
N LEU A 76 12.50 -9.62 -22.25
CA LEU A 76 11.25 -9.35 -22.98
C LEU A 76 11.21 -10.07 -24.33
N VAL A 77 12.28 -10.02 -25.14
CA VAL A 77 12.33 -10.69 -26.44
C VAL A 77 12.21 -12.21 -26.29
N ALA A 78 12.84 -12.79 -25.26
CA ALA A 78 12.68 -14.22 -24.96
C ALA A 78 11.23 -14.56 -24.55
N PHE A 79 10.51 -13.65 -23.88
CA PHE A 79 9.10 -13.81 -23.57
C PHE A 79 8.21 -13.74 -24.82
N LEU A 80 8.36 -12.70 -25.65
CA LEU A 80 7.59 -12.53 -26.88
C LEU A 80 7.80 -13.69 -27.87
N GLY A 81 9.04 -14.20 -27.96
CA GLY A 81 9.36 -15.39 -28.76
C GLY A 81 8.62 -16.66 -28.31
N ARG A 82 8.35 -16.82 -27.00
CA ARG A 82 7.53 -17.94 -26.49
C ARG A 82 6.05 -17.81 -26.83
N LEU A 83 5.56 -16.58 -27.08
CA LEU A 83 4.18 -16.31 -27.52
C LEU A 83 4.02 -16.30 -29.05
N GLY A 84 5.09 -16.58 -29.81
CA GLY A 84 5.08 -16.47 -31.27
C GLY A 84 4.79 -15.04 -31.77
N LEU A 85 5.21 -14.03 -31.00
CA LEU A 85 4.84 -12.63 -31.22
C LEU A 85 6.06 -11.82 -31.67
N ASP A 86 5.97 -11.27 -32.89
CA ASP A 86 7.02 -10.45 -33.50
C ASP A 86 7.12 -9.04 -32.86
N HIS A 87 8.34 -8.53 -32.71
CA HIS A 87 8.59 -7.19 -32.19
C HIS A 87 9.41 -6.35 -33.18
N GLU A 88 9.18 -5.05 -33.17
CA GLU A 88 9.95 -4.04 -33.89
C GLU A 88 10.89 -3.30 -32.92
N VAL A 89 12.10 -2.97 -33.36
CA VAL A 89 12.99 -2.06 -32.62
C VAL A 89 12.64 -0.63 -33.03
N PHE A 90 11.57 -0.09 -32.44
CA PHE A 90 11.02 1.21 -32.77
C PHE A 90 12.03 2.36 -32.57
N ILE A 91 12.79 2.34 -31.47
CA ILE A 91 13.94 3.25 -31.28
C ILE A 91 15.17 2.41 -30.95
N ALA A 92 16.14 2.38 -31.85
CA ALA A 92 17.33 1.53 -31.70
C ALA A 92 18.38 2.07 -30.70
N ASP A 93 18.51 3.40 -30.58
CA ASP A 93 19.44 4.05 -29.66
C ASP A 93 18.77 5.29 -29.03
N LEU A 94 18.17 5.08 -27.87
CA LEU A 94 17.49 6.13 -27.12
C LEU A 94 18.49 7.14 -26.52
N HIS A 95 19.70 6.69 -26.17
CA HIS A 95 20.76 7.56 -25.63
C HIS A 95 21.21 8.60 -26.64
N SER A 96 21.40 8.23 -27.91
CA SER A 96 21.76 9.17 -28.97
C SER A 96 20.68 10.23 -29.23
N LEU A 97 19.39 9.88 -29.11
CA LEU A 97 18.29 10.85 -29.20
C LEU A 97 18.30 11.83 -28.02
N VAL A 98 18.44 11.34 -26.78
CA VAL A 98 18.60 12.20 -25.58
C VAL A 98 19.79 13.14 -25.76
N ARG A 99 20.94 12.60 -26.17
CA ARG A 99 22.17 13.37 -26.34
C ARG A 99 22.02 14.43 -27.43
N LYS A 100 21.32 14.13 -28.53
CA LYS A 100 21.03 15.12 -29.59
C LYS A 100 20.16 16.27 -29.06
N GLN A 101 19.11 15.99 -28.28
CA GLN A 101 18.30 17.04 -27.64
C GLN A 101 19.11 17.85 -26.61
N LYS A 102 19.87 17.19 -25.71
CA LYS A 102 20.74 17.89 -24.72
C LYS A 102 21.84 18.75 -25.38
N LEU A 103 22.37 18.34 -26.54
CA LEU A 103 23.35 19.12 -27.31
C LEU A 103 22.73 20.31 -28.05
N SER A 104 21.45 20.25 -28.43
CA SER A 104 20.73 21.42 -28.95
C SER A 104 20.48 22.43 -27.83
N ALA A 105 19.97 21.95 -26.69
CA ALA A 105 19.71 22.74 -25.49
C ALA A 105 20.94 23.51 -24.93
N THR A 106 22.16 22.98 -25.11
CA THR A 106 23.39 23.64 -24.63
C THR A 106 23.92 24.73 -25.56
N ARG A 107 23.33 24.96 -26.73
CA ARG A 107 23.74 26.04 -27.66
C ARG A 107 23.17 27.40 -27.26
N ALA A 108 23.84 28.00 -26.28
CA ALA A 108 23.88 29.45 -25.98
C ALA A 108 22.54 30.19 -25.94
N LEU A 109 21.96 30.24 -24.74
CA LEU A 109 21.16 31.38 -24.31
C LEU A 109 21.99 32.67 -24.40
N THR A 110 21.45 33.68 -25.09
CA THR A 110 21.88 35.08 -25.02
C THR A 110 20.64 35.87 -24.62
N ASP A 111 20.73 36.72 -23.60
CA ASP A 111 19.56 37.31 -22.92
C ASP A 111 18.71 38.27 -23.80
N ASP A 112 19.16 38.60 -25.02
CA ASP A 112 18.53 39.58 -25.92
C ASP A 112 17.61 38.99 -27.02
N LYS A 113 17.27 37.70 -26.99
CA LYS A 113 16.44 37.07 -28.05
C LYS A 113 14.97 36.88 -27.63
N PRO A 114 14.00 37.11 -28.55
CA PRO A 114 12.59 36.80 -28.30
C PRO A 114 12.38 35.30 -28.09
N PHE A 115 11.28 34.93 -27.41
CA PHE A 115 10.89 33.55 -27.17
C PHE A 115 10.73 32.79 -28.50
N ASP A 116 11.32 31.59 -28.56
CA ASP A 116 11.67 30.93 -29.83
C ASP A 116 11.18 29.48 -29.84
N TRP A 117 10.16 29.21 -30.65
CA TRP A 117 9.59 27.87 -30.82
C TRP A 117 10.38 26.96 -31.77
N THR A 118 11.57 27.37 -32.25
CA THR A 118 12.49 26.49 -32.98
C THR A 118 13.35 25.61 -32.07
N LYS A 119 13.19 25.72 -30.74
CA LYS A 119 13.80 24.86 -29.73
C LYS A 119 12.87 24.62 -28.54
N TYR A 120 13.16 23.61 -27.73
CA TYR A 120 12.50 23.46 -26.42
C TYR A 120 13.01 24.50 -25.41
N GLN A 121 12.18 24.83 -24.43
CA GLN A 121 12.41 25.91 -23.46
C GLN A 121 12.31 25.35 -22.04
N ASN A 122 13.31 25.60 -21.20
CA ASN A 122 13.31 25.14 -19.82
C ASN A 122 12.39 26.00 -18.92
N LEU A 123 12.16 25.57 -17.67
CA LEU A 123 11.22 26.25 -16.76
C LEU A 123 11.59 27.72 -16.50
N ASP A 124 12.87 28.04 -16.37
CA ASP A 124 13.34 29.42 -16.13
C ASP A 124 13.15 30.30 -17.38
N GLU A 125 13.34 29.75 -18.58
CA GLU A 125 13.04 30.43 -19.85
C GLU A 125 11.55 30.78 -19.94
N ILE A 126 10.67 29.83 -19.59
CA ILE A 126 9.21 30.04 -19.57
C ILE A 126 8.82 31.09 -18.52
N TYR A 127 9.37 31.03 -17.30
CA TYR A 127 9.02 31.96 -16.23
C TYR A 127 9.60 33.37 -16.44
N LYS A 128 10.79 33.51 -17.04
CA LYS A 128 11.31 34.82 -17.50
C LYS A 128 10.40 35.41 -18.59
N TRP A 129 9.93 34.59 -19.52
CA TRP A 129 9.01 35.02 -20.57
C TRP A 129 7.65 35.47 -20.03
N PHE A 130 7.15 34.84 -18.95
CA PHE A 130 5.92 35.28 -18.28
C PHE A 130 6.02 36.71 -17.72
N GLU A 131 7.13 37.06 -17.07
CA GLU A 131 7.34 38.43 -16.59
C GLU A 131 7.44 39.41 -17.78
N ALA A 132 8.17 39.05 -18.85
CA ALA A 132 8.25 39.87 -20.07
C ALA A 132 6.88 40.07 -20.77
N LEU A 133 6.01 39.06 -20.76
CA LEU A 133 4.64 39.18 -21.27
C LEU A 133 3.76 40.08 -20.40
N LYS A 134 3.90 39.98 -19.07
CA LYS A 134 3.20 40.83 -18.10
C LYS A 134 3.65 42.29 -18.20
N GLU A 135 4.95 42.55 -18.42
CA GLU A 135 5.46 43.90 -18.70
C GLU A 135 4.97 44.45 -20.04
N LYS A 136 4.88 43.60 -21.08
CA LYS A 136 4.44 43.99 -22.42
C LYS A 136 2.92 44.21 -22.53
N TYR A 137 2.13 43.45 -21.77
CA TYR A 137 0.66 43.46 -21.83
C TYR A 137 0.02 43.60 -20.43
N PRO A 138 0.36 44.65 -19.64
CA PRO A 138 0.06 44.72 -18.20
C PRO A 138 -1.42 44.84 -17.85
N THR A 139 -2.28 45.17 -18.83
CA THR A 139 -3.74 45.23 -18.68
C THR A 139 -4.45 43.92 -19.05
N VAL A 140 -3.76 43.02 -19.75
CA VAL A 140 -4.33 41.80 -20.35
C VAL A 140 -3.73 40.53 -19.72
N VAL A 141 -2.46 40.57 -19.33
CA VAL A 141 -1.70 39.44 -18.78
C VAL A 141 -1.39 39.66 -17.32
N SER A 142 -1.67 38.65 -16.49
CA SER A 142 -1.17 38.57 -15.11
C SER A 142 -0.63 37.16 -14.82
N ILE A 143 0.26 37.06 -13.84
CA ILE A 143 0.85 35.78 -13.42
C ILE A 143 0.09 35.28 -12.20
N VAL A 144 -0.36 34.03 -12.26
CA VAL A 144 -0.93 33.30 -11.12
C VAL A 144 0.07 32.27 -10.63
N ASN A 145 0.26 32.17 -9.31
CA ASN A 145 1.02 31.10 -8.68
C ASN A 145 0.03 30.29 -7.83
N VAL A 146 -0.17 29.01 -8.16
CA VAL A 146 -1.17 28.15 -7.47
C VAL A 146 -0.61 27.48 -6.22
N GLY A 147 0.70 27.57 -5.99
CA GLY A 147 1.37 27.01 -4.82
C GLY A 147 2.80 26.58 -5.13
N GLN A 148 3.40 25.81 -4.23
CA GLN A 148 4.74 25.26 -4.42
C GLN A 148 4.70 23.74 -4.58
N SER A 149 5.58 23.24 -5.42
CA SER A 149 5.87 21.82 -5.62
C SER A 149 6.58 21.17 -4.42
N HIS A 150 6.82 19.86 -4.48
CA HIS A 150 7.50 19.11 -3.41
C HIS A 150 8.90 19.69 -3.10
N GLU A 151 9.73 19.88 -4.12
CA GLU A 151 11.07 20.46 -4.07
C GLU A 151 11.04 22.02 -4.02
N LYS A 152 9.89 22.63 -3.71
CA LYS A 152 9.68 24.08 -3.41
C LYS A 152 9.87 25.04 -4.58
N ARG A 153 9.59 24.60 -5.81
CA ARG A 153 9.45 25.49 -6.97
C ARG A 153 8.03 26.06 -7.05
N ASP A 154 7.91 27.32 -7.47
CA ASP A 154 6.62 27.93 -7.75
C ASP A 154 5.91 27.23 -8.92
N MET A 155 4.59 27.06 -8.82
CA MET A 155 3.73 26.56 -9.89
C MET A 155 3.00 27.73 -10.56
N LYS A 156 3.65 28.34 -11.57
CA LYS A 156 3.16 29.55 -12.21
C LYS A 156 2.42 29.26 -13.51
N GLY A 157 1.34 30.00 -13.72
CA GLY A 157 0.60 30.09 -14.98
C GLY A 157 0.33 31.55 -15.34
N LEU A 158 -0.24 31.76 -16.53
CA LEU A 158 -0.75 33.06 -16.95
C LEU A 158 -2.27 33.10 -16.88
N VAL A 159 -2.80 34.24 -16.44
CA VAL A 159 -4.19 34.64 -16.68
C VAL A 159 -4.19 35.67 -17.80
N ILE A 160 -4.90 35.38 -18.90
CA ILE A 160 -5.05 36.27 -20.05
C ILE A 160 -6.53 36.64 -20.17
N LYS A 161 -6.86 37.93 -20.05
CA LYS A 161 -8.22 38.45 -20.24
C LYS A 161 -8.24 39.73 -21.06
N PHE A 162 -9.14 39.81 -22.03
CA PHE A 162 -9.33 41.01 -22.86
C PHE A 162 -10.48 41.90 -22.37
N ALA A 163 -11.34 41.38 -21.50
CA ALA A 163 -12.43 42.07 -20.83
C ALA A 163 -12.70 41.44 -19.45
N ASP A 164 -13.54 42.09 -18.63
CA ASP A 164 -13.99 41.57 -17.35
C ASP A 164 -15.25 40.67 -17.48
N ASN A 165 -15.49 39.83 -16.46
CA ASN A 165 -16.64 38.91 -16.37
C ASN A 165 -16.74 37.86 -17.50
N LEU A 166 -15.61 37.51 -18.13
CA LEU A 166 -15.56 36.46 -19.14
C LEU A 166 -15.72 35.05 -18.52
N PRO A 167 -16.33 34.09 -19.26
CA PRO A 167 -16.27 32.67 -18.91
C PRO A 167 -14.82 32.15 -18.95
N VAL A 168 -14.53 31.09 -18.19
CA VAL A 168 -13.17 30.53 -18.12
C VAL A 168 -12.96 29.46 -19.18
N ALA A 169 -11.82 29.57 -19.86
CA ALA A 169 -11.14 28.46 -20.50
C ALA A 169 -9.85 28.17 -19.71
N MET A 170 -9.63 26.93 -19.30
CA MET A 170 -8.38 26.53 -18.62
C MET A 170 -7.61 25.54 -19.50
N LEU A 171 -6.29 25.72 -19.56
CA LEU A 171 -5.40 24.81 -20.26
C LEU A 171 -4.21 24.48 -19.36
N GLU A 172 -3.88 23.21 -19.25
CA GLU A 172 -2.63 22.77 -18.64
C GLU A 172 -1.88 21.76 -19.51
N ALA A 173 -0.58 21.71 -19.26
CA ALA A 173 0.36 20.85 -19.92
C ALA A 173 1.44 20.40 -18.94
N GLY A 174 2.10 19.30 -19.29
CA GLY A 174 3.32 18.88 -18.61
C GLY A 174 3.08 18.26 -17.23
N ILE A 175 1.87 17.79 -16.95
CA ILE A 175 1.59 16.94 -15.77
C ILE A 175 2.48 15.69 -15.75
N HIS A 176 2.75 15.12 -16.93
CA HIS A 176 3.89 14.23 -17.15
C HIS A 176 5.09 15.04 -17.65
N ALA A 177 6.19 15.04 -16.90
CA ALA A 177 7.32 15.92 -17.16
C ALA A 177 8.08 15.64 -18.47
N ARG A 178 8.12 14.38 -18.93
CA ARG A 178 8.81 13.97 -20.17
C ARG A 178 8.18 14.51 -21.47
N GLU A 179 6.98 15.05 -21.39
CA GLU A 179 6.15 15.48 -22.54
C GLU A 179 6.48 16.92 -22.93
N TRP A 180 7.72 17.14 -23.39
CA TRP A 180 8.26 18.45 -23.73
C TRP A 180 7.44 19.20 -24.80
N ILE A 181 6.80 18.47 -25.73
CA ILE A 181 5.94 19.07 -26.76
C ILE A 181 4.65 19.67 -26.20
N ALA A 182 4.10 19.12 -25.11
CA ALA A 182 2.93 19.70 -24.43
C ALA A 182 3.27 21.09 -23.85
N HIS A 183 4.41 21.19 -23.16
CA HIS A 183 4.95 22.44 -22.62
C HIS A 183 5.16 23.50 -23.73
N ALA A 184 5.79 23.11 -24.84
CA ALA A 184 6.04 23.99 -25.98
C ALA A 184 4.74 24.42 -26.69
N SER A 185 3.76 23.53 -26.81
CA SER A 185 2.45 23.84 -27.42
C SER A 185 1.64 24.80 -26.55
N ALA A 186 1.62 24.62 -25.22
CA ALA A 186 0.94 25.54 -24.30
C ALA A 186 1.52 26.98 -24.37
N THR A 187 2.85 27.12 -24.46
CA THR A 187 3.47 28.44 -24.66
C THR A 187 3.19 29.01 -26.05
N TYR A 188 3.12 28.19 -27.10
CA TYR A 188 2.69 28.65 -28.42
C TYR A 188 1.24 29.19 -28.39
N PHE A 189 0.32 28.52 -27.70
CA PHE A 189 -1.08 28.96 -27.59
C PHE A 189 -1.22 30.29 -26.85
N ILE A 190 -0.42 30.53 -25.80
CA ILE A 190 -0.35 31.85 -25.14
C ILE A 190 -0.05 32.96 -26.17
N ASP A 191 0.94 32.76 -27.03
CA ASP A 191 1.32 33.73 -28.06
C ASP A 191 0.23 33.91 -29.12
N GLN A 192 -0.43 32.82 -29.55
CA GLN A 192 -1.55 32.89 -30.50
C GLN A 192 -2.78 33.60 -29.91
N ILE A 193 -3.10 33.40 -28.63
CA ILE A 193 -4.19 34.10 -27.94
C ILE A 193 -3.89 35.60 -27.88
N LEU A 194 -2.67 35.99 -27.52
CA LEU A 194 -2.27 37.41 -27.45
C LEU A 194 -2.29 38.09 -28.83
N LYS A 195 -1.90 37.37 -29.89
CA LYS A 195 -1.87 37.87 -31.29
C LYS A 195 -3.18 37.73 -32.06
N SER A 196 -4.21 37.13 -31.47
CA SER A 196 -5.53 36.93 -32.10
C SER A 196 -6.19 38.24 -32.58
N ALA A 197 -7.12 38.15 -33.52
CA ALA A 197 -7.91 39.31 -33.94
C ALA A 197 -8.99 39.66 -32.90
N GLU A 198 -9.48 40.90 -32.89
CA GLU A 198 -10.63 41.30 -32.03
C GLU A 198 -11.91 40.50 -32.33
N SER A 199 -12.03 39.95 -33.54
CA SER A 199 -13.14 39.08 -33.95
C SER A 199 -12.96 37.59 -33.63
N ASP A 200 -11.81 37.16 -33.09
CA ASP A 200 -11.59 35.75 -32.74
C ASP A 200 -12.24 35.42 -31.39
N ASN A 201 -13.05 34.36 -31.34
CA ASN A 201 -13.75 33.95 -30.11
C ASN A 201 -12.82 33.53 -28.96
N VAL A 202 -11.53 33.31 -29.22
CA VAL A 202 -10.52 33.08 -28.17
C VAL A 202 -10.39 34.27 -27.22
N ARG A 203 -10.77 35.49 -27.64
CA ARG A 203 -10.78 36.68 -26.77
C ARG A 203 -11.99 36.75 -25.85
N ASN A 204 -13.03 35.95 -26.10
CA ASN A 204 -14.26 35.91 -25.31
C ASN A 204 -14.16 35.00 -24.06
N TYR A 205 -12.96 34.59 -23.68
CA TYR A 205 -12.67 33.78 -22.49
C TYR A 205 -11.57 34.41 -21.64
N GLU A 206 -11.68 34.26 -20.32
CA GLU A 206 -10.55 34.42 -19.41
C GLU A 206 -9.75 33.11 -19.41
N TRP A 207 -8.55 33.16 -19.98
CA TRP A 207 -7.68 32.00 -20.10
C TRP A 207 -6.80 31.84 -18.87
N HIS A 208 -6.82 30.65 -18.26
CA HIS A 208 -5.85 30.23 -17.24
C HIS A 208 -4.94 29.16 -17.85
N ILE A 209 -3.68 29.49 -18.13
CA ILE A 209 -2.76 28.61 -18.87
C ILE A 209 -1.52 28.25 -18.04
N PHE A 210 -1.30 26.95 -17.85
CA PHE A 210 -0.15 26.39 -17.11
C PHE A 210 0.68 25.46 -18.02
N PRO A 211 1.77 25.95 -18.64
CA PRO A 211 2.63 25.13 -19.50
C PRO A 211 3.41 24.03 -18.77
N SER A 212 3.52 24.09 -17.45
CA SER A 212 4.09 23.02 -16.62
C SER A 212 3.39 22.99 -15.26
N VAL A 213 2.64 21.93 -14.99
CA VAL A 213 2.02 21.69 -13.67
C VAL A 213 2.80 20.69 -12.82
N ASN A 214 3.90 20.14 -13.35
CA ASN A 214 4.88 19.32 -12.62
C ASN A 214 6.28 19.94 -12.78
N PRO A 215 6.54 21.13 -12.19
CA PRO A 215 7.77 21.88 -12.43
C PRO A 215 9.02 21.15 -11.94
N ASP A 216 8.93 20.36 -10.87
CA ASP A 216 10.06 19.60 -10.34
C ASP A 216 10.44 18.44 -11.26
N GLY A 217 9.44 17.69 -11.74
CA GLY A 217 9.65 16.66 -12.74
C GLY A 217 10.24 17.28 -14.00
N TYR A 218 9.71 18.42 -14.45
CA TYR A 218 10.19 19.09 -15.66
C TYR A 218 11.65 19.50 -15.54
N VAL A 219 12.05 20.22 -14.49
CA VAL A 219 13.46 20.58 -14.24
C VAL A 219 14.35 19.33 -14.17
N TYR A 220 13.89 18.25 -13.53
CA TYR A 220 14.63 16.98 -13.47
C TYR A 220 14.85 16.33 -14.85
N THR A 221 13.97 16.57 -15.85
CA THR A 221 14.19 16.12 -17.23
C THR A 221 15.31 16.86 -17.96
N TRP A 222 15.52 18.14 -17.64
CA TRP A 222 16.64 18.92 -18.19
C TRP A 222 17.96 18.53 -17.52
N GLU A 223 17.98 18.47 -16.19
CA GLU A 223 19.21 18.28 -15.42
C GLU A 223 19.71 16.83 -15.38
N LYS A 224 18.81 15.85 -15.27
CA LYS A 224 19.16 14.46 -14.94
C LYS A 224 18.62 13.49 -16.01
N ASN A 225 17.35 13.09 -15.90
CA ASN A 225 16.73 12.05 -16.72
C ASN A 225 15.64 12.63 -17.63
N ARG A 226 15.96 12.80 -18.91
CA ARG A 226 15.06 13.32 -19.96
C ARG A 226 13.71 12.58 -20.09
N ASN A 227 13.64 11.31 -19.69
CA ASN A 227 12.42 10.49 -19.77
C ASN A 227 11.61 10.43 -18.48
N TRP A 228 11.95 11.24 -17.46
CA TRP A 228 11.22 11.26 -16.20
C TRP A 228 9.75 11.72 -16.39
N ARG A 229 8.79 10.86 -16.06
CA ARG A 229 7.34 11.15 -16.17
C ARG A 229 6.79 11.85 -14.93
N LYS A 230 7.08 11.29 -13.76
CA LYS A 230 6.36 11.51 -12.49
C LYS A 230 6.68 12.85 -11.81
N THR A 231 5.99 13.15 -10.70
CA THR A 231 6.39 14.22 -9.75
C THR A 231 7.75 13.90 -9.09
N ARG A 232 8.14 14.64 -8.05
CA ARG A 232 9.42 14.46 -7.34
C ARG A 232 9.31 14.18 -5.84
N SER A 233 8.11 13.83 -5.36
CA SER A 233 7.89 13.40 -3.98
C SER A 233 8.86 12.31 -3.53
N THR A 234 9.27 12.39 -2.26
CA THR A 234 10.21 11.47 -1.61
C THR A 234 9.48 10.52 -0.66
N ASN A 235 8.25 10.14 -1.02
CA ASN A 235 7.37 9.27 -0.23
C ASN A 235 7.95 7.85 -0.08
N TRP A 236 8.87 7.43 -0.94
CA TRP A 236 9.61 6.17 -0.85
C TRP A 236 11.11 6.39 -0.99
N LEU A 237 11.90 5.59 -0.26
CA LEU A 237 13.35 5.72 -0.15
C LEU A 237 14.08 5.58 -1.51
N ILE A 238 13.56 4.71 -2.38
CA ILE A 238 14.17 4.37 -3.68
C ILE A 238 13.31 4.77 -4.90
N PHE A 239 12.00 4.96 -4.73
CA PHE A 239 11.08 5.30 -5.81
C PHE A 239 10.53 6.71 -5.60
N LYS A 240 11.02 7.66 -6.42
CA LYS A 240 10.56 9.05 -6.34
C LYS A 240 9.35 9.29 -7.23
N GLY A 241 8.45 10.13 -6.75
CA GLY A 241 7.33 10.65 -7.53
C GLY A 241 6.17 9.68 -7.78
N VAL A 242 5.08 10.32 -8.15
CA VAL A 242 3.75 9.77 -8.44
C VAL A 242 3.34 10.23 -9.83
N ASP A 243 2.50 9.46 -10.53
CA ASP A 243 1.82 9.95 -11.71
C ASP A 243 0.71 10.92 -11.27
N ALA A 244 0.95 12.23 -11.43
CA ALA A 244 -0.01 13.26 -11.07
C ALA A 244 -1.34 13.12 -11.84
N ASN A 245 -1.36 12.53 -13.03
CA ASN A 245 -2.58 12.23 -13.79
C ASN A 245 -3.23 10.88 -13.39
N ARG A 246 -2.80 10.30 -12.27
CA ARG A 246 -3.49 9.21 -11.55
C ARG A 246 -3.76 9.55 -10.09
N ASN A 247 -3.46 10.78 -9.66
CA ASN A 247 -3.49 11.20 -8.26
C ASN A 247 -4.73 12.02 -7.88
N TRP A 248 -5.63 12.37 -8.81
CA TRP A 248 -6.83 13.15 -8.53
C TRP A 248 -7.89 12.31 -7.79
N PRO A 249 -8.74 12.92 -6.94
CA PRO A 249 -9.58 12.16 -6.00
C PRO A 249 -10.82 11.54 -6.66
N PHE A 250 -11.22 11.99 -7.85
CA PHE A 250 -12.38 11.41 -8.52
C PHE A 250 -12.02 10.02 -9.07
N LYS A 251 -12.66 8.99 -8.51
CA LYS A 251 -12.46 7.57 -8.88
C LYS A 251 -11.00 7.12 -8.74
N TRP A 252 -10.23 7.75 -7.86
CA TRP A 252 -8.82 7.40 -7.60
C TRP A 252 -8.65 5.88 -7.37
N GLY A 253 -7.66 5.28 -8.04
CA GLY A 253 -7.33 3.86 -7.89
C GLY A 253 -8.31 2.86 -8.52
N ALA A 254 -9.40 3.30 -9.17
CA ALA A 254 -10.46 2.41 -9.66
C ALA A 254 -10.04 1.56 -10.88
N ALA A 255 -9.28 2.13 -11.82
CA ALA A 255 -8.80 1.47 -13.04
C ALA A 255 -7.60 2.21 -13.65
N GLY A 256 -6.74 1.52 -14.42
CA GLY A 256 -5.72 2.21 -15.24
C GLY A 256 -4.57 2.88 -14.48
N SER A 257 -4.37 2.48 -13.23
CA SER A 257 -3.44 3.09 -12.29
C SER A 257 -2.76 2.00 -11.47
N SER A 258 -1.47 2.17 -11.15
CA SER A 258 -0.73 1.17 -10.36
C SER A 258 -0.63 1.58 -8.88
N PRO A 259 -0.76 0.65 -7.93
CA PRO A 259 -0.40 0.88 -6.53
C PRO A 259 1.10 0.69 -6.25
N SER A 260 1.89 0.26 -7.26
CA SER A 260 3.32 -0.01 -7.10
C SER A 260 4.15 1.27 -7.28
N PRO A 261 4.93 1.72 -6.28
CA PRO A 261 5.78 2.91 -6.41
C PRO A 261 6.82 2.84 -7.52
N ALA A 262 7.21 1.62 -7.91
CA ALA A 262 8.10 1.33 -9.03
C ALA A 262 7.52 1.73 -10.39
N SER A 263 6.19 1.73 -10.53
CA SER A 263 5.50 1.95 -11.79
C SER A 263 5.50 3.41 -12.21
N GLU A 264 5.54 3.66 -13.53
CA GLU A 264 5.38 4.98 -14.13
C GLU A 264 3.95 5.52 -13.99
N ILE A 265 2.93 4.64 -13.87
CA ILE A 265 1.52 5.00 -13.62
C ILE A 265 1.13 4.86 -12.13
N TYR A 266 2.10 5.03 -11.22
CA TYR A 266 1.86 4.94 -9.78
C TYR A 266 0.90 6.03 -9.29
N ALA A 267 -0.24 5.66 -8.70
CA ALA A 267 -1.32 6.58 -8.30
C ALA A 267 -1.02 7.45 -7.06
N GLY A 268 0.04 7.11 -6.32
CA GLY A 268 0.36 7.69 -5.01
C GLY A 268 -0.04 6.78 -3.84
N PRO A 269 0.35 7.13 -2.60
CA PRO A 269 -0.11 6.43 -1.40
C PRO A 269 -1.59 6.71 -1.06
N SER A 270 -2.15 7.81 -1.57
CA SER A 270 -3.55 8.20 -1.43
C SER A 270 -3.93 9.17 -2.55
N ALA A 271 -5.23 9.39 -2.73
CA ALA A 271 -5.74 10.51 -3.52
C ALA A 271 -5.16 11.83 -3.01
N GLU A 272 -4.72 12.69 -3.92
CA GLU A 272 -4.15 14.01 -3.65
C GLU A 272 -2.90 13.97 -2.77
N SER A 273 -2.15 12.86 -2.77
CA SER A 273 -0.87 12.74 -2.04
C SER A 273 0.19 13.76 -2.47
N GLU A 274 0.12 14.24 -3.72
CA GLU A 274 1.09 15.18 -4.28
C GLU A 274 0.61 16.63 -4.11
N VAL A 275 1.51 17.49 -3.61
CA VAL A 275 1.20 18.90 -3.39
C VAL A 275 0.90 19.63 -4.72
N GLU A 276 1.51 19.18 -5.82
CA GLU A 276 1.21 19.63 -7.17
C GLU A 276 -0.26 19.39 -7.55
N THR A 277 -0.77 18.19 -7.26
CA THR A 277 -2.19 17.84 -7.47
C THR A 277 -3.09 18.70 -6.59
N GLN A 278 -2.77 18.85 -5.29
CA GLN A 278 -3.55 19.66 -4.35
C GLN A 278 -3.69 21.13 -4.80
N ASN A 279 -2.57 21.73 -5.21
CA ASN A 279 -2.50 23.12 -5.68
C ASN A 279 -3.36 23.33 -6.94
N LEU A 280 -3.15 22.49 -7.96
CA LEU A 280 -3.88 22.61 -9.23
C LEU A 280 -5.37 22.32 -9.07
N ARG A 281 -5.71 21.29 -8.27
CA ARG A 281 -7.09 20.97 -7.88
C ARG A 281 -7.78 22.13 -7.19
N ALA A 282 -7.09 22.84 -6.29
CA ALA A 282 -7.65 24.02 -5.62
C ALA A 282 -7.95 25.16 -6.59
N HIS A 283 -7.09 25.35 -7.59
CA HIS A 283 -7.32 26.33 -8.66
C HIS A 283 -8.53 25.96 -9.52
N VAL A 284 -8.61 24.71 -10.01
CA VAL A 284 -9.77 24.17 -10.75
C VAL A 284 -11.07 24.35 -9.95
N ASP A 285 -11.08 23.99 -8.67
CA ASP A 285 -12.24 24.10 -7.78
C ASP A 285 -12.71 25.56 -7.58
N SER A 286 -11.82 26.54 -7.70
CA SER A 286 -12.16 27.96 -7.60
C SER A 286 -12.82 28.50 -8.89
N LEU A 287 -12.50 27.90 -10.03
CA LEU A 287 -12.95 28.34 -11.36
C LEU A 287 -14.13 27.56 -11.92
N ALA A 288 -14.34 26.31 -11.48
CA ALA A 288 -15.33 25.37 -12.05
C ALA A 288 -16.73 25.99 -12.27
N SER A 289 -17.20 26.81 -11.32
CA SER A 289 -18.53 27.46 -11.37
C SER A 289 -18.75 28.45 -12.53
N ARG A 290 -17.69 28.79 -13.28
CA ARG A 290 -17.70 29.66 -14.48
C ARG A 290 -16.85 29.10 -15.62
N MET A 291 -16.41 27.85 -15.53
CA MET A 291 -15.53 27.22 -16.51
C MET A 291 -16.36 26.49 -17.56
N HIS A 292 -16.16 26.86 -18.83
CA HIS A 292 -16.82 26.20 -19.96
C HIS A 292 -15.89 25.14 -20.59
N ILE A 293 -14.61 25.50 -20.75
CA ILE A 293 -13.62 24.72 -21.50
C ILE A 293 -12.47 24.35 -20.55
N TYR A 294 -12.06 23.08 -20.60
CA TYR A 294 -10.81 22.61 -19.99
C TYR A 294 -10.02 21.79 -21.00
N ILE A 295 -8.73 22.04 -21.14
CA ILE A 295 -7.85 21.34 -22.09
C ILE A 295 -6.61 20.82 -21.35
N SER A 296 -6.40 19.51 -21.43
CA SER A 296 -5.18 18.83 -20.96
C SER A 296 -4.30 18.49 -22.17
N LEU A 297 -3.03 18.90 -22.16
CA LEU A 297 -2.06 18.54 -23.21
C LEU A 297 -1.08 17.46 -22.74
N HIS A 298 -1.06 16.35 -23.47
CA HIS A 298 -0.17 15.21 -23.32
C HIS A 298 0.58 14.89 -24.62
N SER A 299 1.48 13.93 -24.59
CA SER A 299 2.03 13.28 -25.80
C SER A 299 2.49 11.87 -25.44
N TYR A 300 2.49 10.87 -26.30
CA TYR A 300 2.24 10.90 -27.75
C TYR A 300 1.20 9.85 -28.12
N SER A 301 0.35 10.15 -29.11
CA SER A 301 -0.47 9.15 -29.86
C SER A 301 -1.36 9.76 -30.95
N GLN A 302 -1.38 11.08 -31.15
CA GLN A 302 -2.35 11.77 -32.04
C GLN A 302 -3.81 11.42 -31.68
N LEU A 303 -4.22 11.70 -30.44
CA LEU A 303 -5.59 11.48 -29.95
C LEU A 303 -6.23 12.79 -29.49
N LEU A 304 -7.54 12.93 -29.66
CA LEU A 304 -8.38 13.96 -29.05
C LEU A 304 -9.53 13.29 -28.28
N MET A 305 -9.42 13.24 -26.97
CA MET A 305 -10.29 12.43 -26.11
C MET A 305 -11.09 13.27 -25.10
N PHE A 306 -12.11 12.66 -24.50
CA PHE A 306 -12.98 13.28 -23.50
C PHE A 306 -13.50 12.23 -22.48
N PRO A 307 -14.10 12.63 -21.33
CA PRO A 307 -14.55 11.70 -20.29
C PRO A 307 -15.60 10.68 -20.79
N TRP A 308 -15.74 9.52 -20.16
CA TRP A 308 -15.02 9.09 -18.95
C TRP A 308 -13.72 8.32 -19.26
N GLY A 309 -12.70 8.50 -18.43
CA GLY A 309 -11.49 7.68 -18.40
C GLY A 309 -11.65 6.43 -17.54
N TRP A 310 -12.31 6.52 -16.39
CA TRP A 310 -12.45 5.40 -15.44
C TRP A 310 -13.44 4.29 -15.86
N THR A 311 -14.31 4.53 -16.85
CA THR A 311 -15.39 3.60 -17.29
C THR A 311 -15.72 3.79 -18.76
N ASP A 312 -16.28 2.75 -19.38
CA ASP A 312 -16.90 2.72 -20.71
C ASP A 312 -18.33 3.30 -20.75
N LYS A 313 -18.94 3.63 -19.59
CA LYS A 313 -20.22 4.35 -19.55
C LYS A 313 -20.07 5.70 -20.27
N LEU A 314 -20.96 6.00 -21.20
CA LEU A 314 -21.00 7.31 -21.88
C LEU A 314 -21.45 8.43 -20.93
N ILE A 315 -20.92 9.64 -21.14
CA ILE A 315 -21.34 10.89 -20.49
C ILE A 315 -22.65 11.45 -21.06
N ASN A 316 -23.43 12.18 -20.25
CA ASN A 316 -24.71 12.77 -20.67
C ASN A 316 -24.63 13.66 -21.93
N ASN A 317 -23.55 14.42 -22.12
CA ASN A 317 -23.34 15.27 -23.29
C ASN A 317 -22.36 14.67 -24.32
N HIS A 318 -22.22 13.34 -24.35
CA HIS A 318 -21.32 12.58 -25.25
C HIS A 318 -21.40 13.03 -26.71
N ASN A 319 -22.61 13.01 -27.29
CA ASN A 319 -22.85 13.40 -28.69
C ASN A 319 -22.30 14.79 -29.02
N ASP A 320 -22.33 15.70 -28.05
CA ASP A 320 -21.90 17.09 -28.19
C ASP A 320 -20.37 17.18 -28.21
N LEU A 321 -19.67 16.52 -27.28
CA LEU A 321 -18.20 16.46 -27.26
C LEU A 321 -17.66 15.70 -28.47
N ASN A 322 -18.29 14.59 -28.84
CA ASN A 322 -17.92 13.78 -29.99
C ASN A 322 -18.06 14.56 -31.32
N ALA A 323 -19.12 15.36 -31.47
CA ALA A 323 -19.32 16.21 -32.64
C ALA A 323 -18.28 17.34 -32.74
N ILE A 324 -17.90 17.95 -31.61
CA ILE A 324 -16.83 18.96 -31.56
C ILE A 324 -15.47 18.31 -31.86
N ALA A 325 -15.15 17.19 -31.23
CA ALA A 325 -13.90 16.47 -31.43
C ALA A 325 -13.69 16.08 -32.90
N ARG A 326 -14.73 15.60 -33.59
CA ARG A 326 -14.70 15.33 -35.03
C ARG A 326 -14.29 16.57 -35.85
N LYS A 327 -14.92 17.72 -35.61
CA LYS A 327 -14.60 18.98 -36.30
C LYS A 327 -13.16 19.43 -35.99
N SER A 328 -12.71 19.26 -34.75
CA SER A 328 -11.34 19.60 -34.33
C SER A 328 -10.29 18.72 -35.02
N VAL A 329 -10.51 17.41 -35.16
CA VAL A 329 -9.55 16.55 -35.91
C VAL A 329 -9.58 16.82 -37.42
N GLU A 330 -10.73 17.22 -37.98
CA GLU A 330 -10.83 17.70 -39.37
C GLU A 330 -10.00 18.97 -39.59
N ALA A 331 -10.02 19.92 -38.64
CA ALA A 331 -9.20 21.14 -38.69
C ALA A 331 -7.70 20.85 -38.51
N ILE A 332 -7.33 19.96 -37.58
CA ILE A 332 -5.94 19.49 -37.40
C ILE A 332 -5.41 18.88 -38.70
N LYS A 333 -6.17 17.96 -39.31
CA LYS A 333 -5.82 17.32 -40.59
C LYS A 333 -5.71 18.34 -41.72
N SER A 334 -6.58 19.35 -41.76
CA SER A 334 -6.54 20.41 -42.78
C SER A 334 -5.31 21.34 -42.67
N VAL A 335 -4.71 21.47 -41.48
CA VAL A 335 -3.56 22.37 -41.24
C VAL A 335 -2.24 21.63 -41.26
N GLY A 336 -2.12 20.53 -40.50
CA GLY A 336 -0.87 19.80 -40.32
C GLY A 336 -0.75 18.49 -41.10
N GLY A 337 -1.83 18.04 -41.75
CA GLY A 337 -1.88 16.78 -42.50
C GLY A 337 -1.91 15.51 -41.64
N THR A 338 -1.90 15.63 -40.31
CA THR A 338 -1.96 14.49 -39.38
C THR A 338 -3.38 13.96 -39.24
N GLU A 339 -3.48 12.66 -38.95
CA GLU A 339 -4.73 12.03 -38.59
C GLU A 339 -4.75 11.83 -37.07
N PHE A 340 -5.74 12.45 -36.41
CA PHE A 340 -6.01 12.25 -34.99
C PHE A 340 -7.23 11.36 -34.82
N THR A 341 -7.14 10.39 -33.91
CA THR A 341 -8.31 9.58 -33.49
C THR A 341 -9.04 10.31 -32.35
N TYR A 342 -10.37 10.18 -32.27
CA TYR A 342 -11.16 10.83 -31.21
C TYR A 342 -12.23 9.91 -30.63
N GLY A 343 -12.61 10.17 -29.38
CA GLY A 343 -13.62 9.41 -28.63
C GLY A 343 -13.42 9.48 -27.11
N ASP A 344 -14.14 8.65 -26.37
CA ASP A 344 -14.01 8.52 -24.92
C ASP A 344 -12.63 7.98 -24.52
N ILE A 345 -12.03 8.50 -23.45
CA ILE A 345 -10.68 8.10 -22.99
C ILE A 345 -10.59 6.58 -22.79
N SER A 346 -11.55 5.99 -22.06
CA SER A 346 -11.54 4.57 -21.68
C SER A 346 -11.55 3.60 -22.88
N SER A 347 -12.13 4.01 -24.01
CA SER A 347 -12.26 3.21 -25.24
C SER A 347 -11.25 3.57 -26.34
N THR A 348 -10.74 4.82 -26.33
CA THR A 348 -9.83 5.35 -27.36
C THR A 348 -8.36 5.09 -27.02
N ILE A 349 -8.01 5.22 -25.74
CA ILE A 349 -6.70 4.83 -25.23
C ILE A 349 -6.86 3.61 -24.32
N TYR A 350 -7.04 3.79 -23.02
CA TYR A 350 -7.22 2.74 -22.03
C TYR A 350 -8.02 3.30 -20.86
N PRO A 351 -8.64 2.45 -20.01
CA PRO A 351 -9.19 2.89 -18.74
C PRO A 351 -8.12 3.66 -17.93
N ALA A 352 -8.46 4.82 -17.40
CA ALA A 352 -7.55 5.71 -16.67
C ALA A 352 -8.32 6.49 -15.59
N SER A 353 -8.15 6.08 -14.34
CA SER A 353 -8.81 6.67 -13.16
C SER A 353 -7.88 7.58 -12.36
N GLY A 354 -8.44 8.43 -11.49
CA GLY A 354 -7.68 9.48 -10.80
C GLY A 354 -7.09 10.52 -11.75
N SER A 355 -7.70 10.71 -12.92
CA SER A 355 -7.28 11.65 -13.95
C SER A 355 -7.84 13.05 -13.72
N THR A 356 -7.13 14.06 -14.22
CA THR A 356 -7.55 15.46 -14.12
C THR A 356 -8.93 15.69 -14.77
N ILE A 357 -9.18 15.02 -15.88
CA ILE A 357 -10.29 15.28 -16.80
C ILE A 357 -11.61 14.70 -16.28
N ASP A 358 -11.57 13.51 -15.69
CA ASP A 358 -12.72 12.94 -15.00
C ASP A 358 -13.06 13.80 -13.76
N TYR A 359 -12.06 14.29 -13.02
CA TYR A 359 -12.30 15.21 -11.91
C TYR A 359 -12.95 16.52 -12.38
N VAL A 360 -12.45 17.15 -13.45
CA VAL A 360 -13.01 18.39 -14.00
C VAL A 360 -14.47 18.19 -14.45
N TYR A 361 -14.78 17.12 -15.17
CA TYR A 361 -16.15 16.80 -15.57
C TYR A 361 -17.07 16.56 -14.36
N SER A 362 -16.56 15.92 -13.29
CA SER A 362 -17.30 15.73 -12.03
C SER A 362 -17.67 17.05 -11.31
N LYS A 363 -17.07 18.18 -11.68
CA LYS A 363 -17.42 19.53 -11.22
C LYS A 363 -18.42 20.25 -12.12
N CYS A 364 -19.10 19.50 -13.01
CA CYS A 364 -20.04 19.99 -14.01
C CYS A 364 -19.45 20.93 -15.07
N VAL A 365 -18.13 20.90 -15.29
CA VAL A 365 -17.51 21.62 -16.41
C VAL A 365 -17.90 20.91 -17.72
N PRO A 366 -18.53 21.60 -18.69
CA PRO A 366 -19.22 20.92 -19.79
C PRO A 366 -18.30 20.41 -20.91
N TYR A 367 -17.15 21.06 -21.19
CA TYR A 367 -16.25 20.67 -22.30
C TYR A 367 -14.79 20.48 -21.87
N PRO A 368 -14.48 19.43 -21.08
CA PRO A 368 -13.12 18.95 -20.87
C PRO A 368 -12.65 18.07 -22.03
N PHE A 369 -11.49 18.38 -22.59
CA PHE A 369 -10.83 17.66 -23.68
C PHE A 369 -9.35 17.35 -23.37
N VAL A 370 -8.86 16.27 -23.96
CA VAL A 370 -7.47 15.80 -23.83
C VAL A 370 -6.84 15.66 -25.20
N TYR A 371 -5.65 16.21 -25.38
CA TYR A 371 -4.82 15.95 -26.55
C TYR A 371 -3.66 15.03 -26.19
N GLU A 372 -3.51 13.93 -26.92
CA GLU A 372 -2.21 13.25 -27.06
C GLU A 372 -1.58 13.75 -28.36
N LEU A 373 -0.54 14.57 -28.26
CA LEU A 373 0.09 15.23 -29.42
C LEU A 373 0.91 14.25 -30.29
N ARG A 374 1.61 14.78 -31.30
CA ARG A 374 2.49 14.01 -32.20
C ARG A 374 3.54 13.21 -31.42
N ASP A 375 3.97 12.02 -31.87
CA ASP A 375 3.56 11.28 -33.07
C ASP A 375 2.87 9.93 -32.75
N THR A 376 2.81 9.01 -33.71
CA THR A 376 2.25 7.65 -33.55
C THR A 376 3.30 6.53 -33.70
N GLY A 377 4.58 6.86 -33.90
CA GLY A 377 5.58 5.86 -34.26
C GLY A 377 6.77 6.35 -35.07
N LYS A 378 7.36 7.50 -34.74
CA LYS A 378 8.69 7.88 -35.27
C LYS A 378 9.66 8.38 -34.21
N TYR A 379 9.16 9.09 -33.20
CA TYR A 379 9.95 9.74 -32.17
C TYR A 379 9.39 9.54 -30.76
N GLY A 380 8.09 9.28 -30.60
CA GLY A 380 7.45 9.18 -29.28
C GLY A 380 7.66 10.45 -28.45
N PHE A 381 8.05 10.30 -27.17
CA PHE A 381 8.39 11.44 -26.29
C PHE A 381 9.62 12.26 -26.73
N MET A 382 10.37 11.81 -27.76
CA MET A 382 11.59 12.43 -28.28
C MET A 382 11.36 13.26 -29.55
N LEU A 383 10.16 13.82 -29.71
CA LEU A 383 9.78 14.62 -30.87
C LEU A 383 10.84 15.74 -31.15
N PRO A 384 11.41 15.83 -32.37
CA PRO A 384 12.45 16.82 -32.68
C PRO A 384 11.96 18.27 -32.65
N GLU A 385 12.90 19.20 -32.51
CA GLU A 385 12.59 20.63 -32.40
C GLU A 385 11.94 21.21 -33.68
N ASP A 386 12.26 20.65 -34.86
CA ASP A 386 11.61 21.04 -36.12
C ASP A 386 10.12 20.66 -36.22
N GLN A 387 9.62 19.82 -35.30
CA GLN A 387 8.21 19.47 -35.19
C GLN A 387 7.44 20.34 -34.20
N ILE A 388 8.10 21.18 -33.39
CA ILE A 388 7.43 22.00 -32.36
C ILE A 388 6.38 22.91 -33.00
N ILE A 389 6.78 23.71 -34.00
CA ILE A 389 5.88 24.63 -34.68
C ILE A 389 4.76 23.89 -35.44
N PRO A 390 5.03 22.86 -36.27
CA PRO A 390 3.98 22.08 -36.93
C PRO A 390 2.95 21.45 -35.97
N ALA A 391 3.41 20.81 -34.88
CA ALA A 391 2.53 20.16 -33.91
C ALA A 391 1.69 21.18 -33.11
N ALA A 392 2.27 22.33 -32.77
CA ALA A 392 1.54 23.40 -32.11
C ALA A 392 0.52 24.07 -33.06
N GLN A 393 0.89 24.33 -34.32
CA GLN A 393 0.01 24.95 -35.31
C GLN A 393 -1.23 24.12 -35.64
N GLU A 394 -1.07 22.82 -35.87
CA GLU A 394 -2.21 21.94 -36.16
C GLU A 394 -3.14 21.81 -34.94
N THR A 395 -2.56 21.63 -33.75
CA THR A 395 -3.33 21.46 -32.51
C THR A 395 -4.09 22.75 -32.18
N TRP A 396 -3.47 23.91 -32.39
CA TRP A 396 -4.13 25.20 -32.23
C TRP A 396 -5.36 25.35 -33.13
N ALA A 397 -5.33 24.84 -34.36
CA ALA A 397 -6.50 24.81 -35.23
C ALA A 397 -7.64 23.97 -34.64
N GLY A 398 -7.32 22.81 -34.05
CA GLY A 398 -8.27 22.00 -33.30
C GLY A 398 -8.84 22.69 -32.05
N VAL A 399 -8.00 23.41 -31.30
CA VAL A 399 -8.40 24.20 -30.13
C VAL A 399 -9.30 25.37 -30.51
N LYS A 400 -9.01 26.09 -31.61
CA LYS A 400 -9.91 27.15 -32.11
C LYS A 400 -11.31 26.62 -32.39
N VAL A 401 -11.43 25.43 -33.01
CA VAL A 401 -12.74 24.79 -33.24
C VAL A 401 -13.48 24.50 -31.94
N ILE A 402 -12.81 24.01 -30.88
CA ILE A 402 -13.45 23.82 -29.57
C ILE A 402 -13.99 25.15 -29.05
N VAL A 403 -13.19 26.20 -29.10
CA VAL A 403 -13.56 27.55 -28.62
C VAL A 403 -14.74 28.13 -29.42
N ASP A 404 -14.70 28.04 -30.75
CA ASP A 404 -15.74 28.56 -31.63
C ASP A 404 -17.07 27.81 -31.45
N GLU A 405 -17.04 26.48 -31.40
CA GLU A 405 -18.24 25.65 -31.22
C GLU A 405 -18.89 25.86 -29.83
N VAL A 406 -18.09 25.95 -28.77
CA VAL A 406 -18.59 26.18 -27.40
C VAL A 406 -19.11 27.61 -27.23
N TYR A 407 -18.46 28.61 -27.84
CA TYR A 407 -18.94 29.99 -27.83
C TYR A 407 -20.28 30.13 -28.57
N ASN A 408 -20.39 29.57 -29.78
CA ASN A 408 -21.60 29.64 -30.61
C ASN A 408 -22.81 28.92 -29.99
N LYS A 409 -22.62 28.01 -29.02
CA LYS A 409 -23.70 27.38 -28.25
C LYS A 409 -24.37 28.30 -27.22
N GLY A 410 -23.80 29.48 -26.92
CA GLY A 410 -24.47 30.53 -26.14
C GLY A 410 -24.86 30.14 -24.71
N LEU A 411 -24.02 29.34 -24.04
CA LEU A 411 -24.39 28.65 -22.81
C LEU A 411 -24.44 29.56 -21.57
N PRO A 412 -25.40 29.34 -20.65
CA PRO A 412 -25.38 29.95 -19.32
C PRO A 412 -24.23 29.35 -18.48
N THR A 413 -23.74 30.12 -17.51
CA THR A 413 -22.53 29.84 -16.72
C THR A 413 -22.54 28.56 -15.89
N GLN A 414 -23.70 27.89 -15.73
CA GLN A 414 -23.79 26.50 -15.29
C GLN A 414 -24.86 25.76 -16.10
N ASN A 415 -24.51 24.57 -16.61
CA ASN A 415 -25.43 23.71 -17.35
C ASN A 415 -25.96 22.59 -16.42
N PRO A 416 -27.18 22.71 -15.84
CA PRO A 416 -27.69 21.74 -14.86
C PRO A 416 -27.85 20.32 -15.43
N THR A 417 -27.88 20.17 -16.76
CA THR A 417 -27.95 18.88 -17.45
C THR A 417 -26.69 18.02 -17.27
N VAL A 418 -25.51 18.64 -17.08
CA VAL A 418 -24.25 17.93 -16.83
C VAL A 418 -24.21 17.40 -15.40
N CYS A 419 -24.63 18.19 -14.42
CA CYS A 419 -24.72 17.75 -13.02
C CYS A 419 -25.68 16.57 -12.81
N ASN A 420 -26.68 16.38 -13.70
CA ASN A 420 -27.62 15.27 -13.61
C ASN A 420 -27.01 13.89 -13.90
N ASP A 421 -25.82 13.80 -14.51
CA ASP A 421 -25.10 12.51 -14.70
C ASP A 421 -24.70 11.89 -13.34
N LEU A 422 -24.57 12.75 -12.31
CA LEU A 422 -24.28 12.40 -10.93
C LEU A 422 -25.54 12.11 -10.09
N SER A 423 -26.75 12.21 -10.65
CA SER A 423 -28.01 12.23 -9.87
C SER A 423 -28.42 10.91 -9.21
N SER A 424 -27.74 9.79 -9.51
CA SER A 424 -27.78 8.56 -8.71
C SER A 424 -26.80 8.54 -7.52
N GLY A 425 -26.05 9.63 -7.29
CA GLY A 425 -25.06 9.79 -6.21
C GLY A 425 -24.95 11.21 -5.63
N LEU A 426 -25.87 12.13 -5.94
CA LEU A 426 -25.74 13.57 -5.67
C LEU A 426 -25.79 14.02 -4.19
N LEU A 427 -25.85 13.10 -3.22
CA LEU A 427 -25.71 13.47 -1.80
C LEU A 427 -24.25 13.73 -1.37
N GLN A 428 -23.26 13.34 -2.18
CA GLN A 428 -21.87 13.21 -1.71
C GLN A 428 -21.02 14.48 -1.84
N LEU A 429 -21.41 15.45 -2.68
CA LEU A 429 -20.63 16.68 -2.95
C LEU A 429 -21.10 17.93 -2.17
N ALA A 430 -22.33 17.94 -1.64
CA ALA A 430 -22.89 19.12 -0.99
C ALA A 430 -22.31 19.42 0.42
N MET A 431 -21.65 18.44 1.06
CA MET A 431 -21.14 18.59 2.45
C MET A 431 -19.73 19.19 2.55
N GLN A 432 -19.05 19.48 1.43
CA GLN A 432 -17.65 19.94 1.42
C GLN A 432 -17.44 21.47 1.36
N ARG A 433 -18.50 22.29 1.30
CA ARG A 433 -18.38 23.76 1.34
C ARG A 433 -19.48 24.40 2.19
N HIS A 434 -19.17 24.72 3.45
CA HIS A 434 -19.52 25.96 4.15
C HIS A 434 -18.60 26.16 5.37
N CYS A 435 -18.46 27.40 5.84
CA CYS A 435 -17.27 27.90 6.54
C CYS A 435 -17.01 27.41 7.99
N GLY A 436 -15.76 27.62 8.42
CA GLY A 436 -15.26 27.42 9.78
C GLY A 436 -15.74 28.45 10.83
N PRO A 437 -15.10 28.49 12.01
CA PRO A 437 -15.83 28.53 13.28
C PRO A 437 -16.10 29.91 13.90
N ARG A 438 -17.08 29.95 14.82
CA ARG A 438 -17.52 31.07 15.69
C ARG A 438 -18.35 32.19 15.02
N LEU A 439 -19.66 31.95 14.83
CA LEU A 439 -20.76 32.83 15.31
C LEU A 439 -22.14 32.22 15.00
N ALA A 440 -22.60 31.24 15.79
CA ALA A 440 -23.95 30.66 15.66
C ALA A 440 -24.44 30.00 16.96
N LEU A 441 -24.24 30.67 18.11
CA LEU A 441 -24.80 30.26 19.41
C LEU A 441 -25.55 31.43 20.03
N LEU A 442 -26.65 31.83 19.39
CA LEU A 442 -27.69 32.72 19.94
C LEU A 442 -28.81 32.89 18.89
N LEU A 443 -29.79 31.98 18.93
CA LEU A 443 -31.22 32.11 18.56
C LEU A 443 -31.81 30.70 18.40
N VAL A 444 -33.09 30.52 18.76
CA VAL A 444 -33.81 29.23 18.79
C VAL A 444 -33.36 28.25 19.89
N LEU A 445 -33.53 28.64 21.15
CA LEU A 445 -34.02 27.78 22.25
C LEU A 445 -34.53 28.70 23.38
N GLY A 446 -35.85 28.90 23.47
CA GLY A 446 -36.40 29.99 24.29
C GLY A 446 -37.93 30.03 24.44
N ALA A 447 -38.58 28.87 24.57
CA ALA A 447 -39.97 28.68 25.00
C ALA A 447 -40.13 27.17 25.31
N LEU A 448 -40.63 26.65 26.43
CA LEU A 448 -41.27 27.18 27.66
C LEU A 448 -40.53 26.51 28.86
N ALA A 449 -40.46 27.03 30.09
CA ALA A 449 -41.58 27.33 30.98
C ALA A 449 -41.21 28.23 32.20
N SER A 450 -42.25 28.72 32.88
CA SER A 450 -42.35 29.37 34.21
C SER A 450 -41.25 29.09 35.26
N GLY A 451 -40.91 29.99 36.21
CA GLY A 451 -41.55 31.25 36.64
C GLY A 451 -40.71 32.02 37.69
N ALA A 452 -41.21 33.18 38.16
CA ALA A 452 -40.50 34.31 38.80
C ALA A 452 -40.68 34.42 40.35
N PRO A 453 -40.03 35.38 41.11
CA PRO A 453 -38.68 35.97 41.02
C PRO A 453 -38.01 36.17 42.45
N PRO A 454 -37.25 37.25 42.88
CA PRO A 454 -36.01 37.10 43.69
C PRO A 454 -36.03 37.92 45.03
N PRO A 455 -34.93 38.27 45.78
CA PRO A 455 -33.86 39.20 45.33
C PRO A 455 -32.41 39.11 45.96
N SER A 456 -31.38 39.45 45.15
CA SER A 456 -30.23 40.33 45.51
C SER A 456 -29.03 39.80 46.40
N PRO A 457 -27.93 40.55 46.65
CA PRO A 457 -26.73 40.49 45.77
C PRO A 457 -25.32 40.55 46.46
N GLY A 458 -24.23 40.46 45.66
CA GLY A 458 -22.85 40.83 46.03
C GLY A 458 -21.85 39.65 46.06
N THR A 459 -20.53 39.81 45.91
CA THR A 459 -19.72 41.02 45.59
C THR A 459 -18.33 40.63 45.04
N THR A 460 -17.78 41.51 44.20
CA THR A 460 -16.36 41.71 43.83
C THR A 460 -15.25 41.09 44.69
N ARG A 461 -14.17 40.59 44.04
CA ARG A 461 -12.78 41.05 44.28
C ARG A 461 -11.77 40.62 43.21
N THR A 462 -10.82 41.51 42.94
CA THR A 462 -9.65 41.37 42.03
C THR A 462 -8.33 41.31 42.87
N PRO A 463 -7.12 41.16 42.29
CA PRO A 463 -5.98 40.46 42.94
C PRO A 463 -5.02 41.43 43.70
N PRO A 464 -3.82 41.04 44.21
CA PRO A 464 -2.61 40.87 43.35
C PRO A 464 -1.43 39.97 43.86
N SER A 465 -0.49 39.69 42.95
CA SER A 465 1.00 39.75 43.07
C SER A 465 1.87 38.98 44.11
N HIS A 466 3.02 38.50 43.58
CA HIS A 466 4.35 38.20 44.19
C HIS A 466 4.48 36.91 45.04
N ALA A 467 5.50 36.03 44.95
CA ALA A 467 6.87 35.96 44.38
C ALA A 467 8.01 35.98 45.42
N ALA A 468 8.98 35.05 45.25
CA ALA A 468 10.29 34.94 45.95
C ALA A 468 10.24 34.47 47.44
N THR A 469 11.21 33.75 48.04
CA THR A 469 12.55 33.27 47.58
C THR A 469 13.13 32.16 48.49
N ALA A 470 14.29 31.61 48.07
CA ALA A 470 15.29 30.82 48.82
C ALA A 470 15.07 29.29 48.93
N ALA A 471 16.11 28.44 48.87
CA ALA A 471 17.56 28.70 48.90
C ALA A 471 18.34 27.98 47.77
N ALA A 472 19.54 28.51 47.47
CA ALA A 472 20.56 27.92 46.59
C ALA A 472 21.82 27.56 47.42
N ASP A 473 22.95 27.32 46.73
CA ASP A 473 24.28 26.91 47.24
C ASP A 473 24.42 25.40 47.58
N LEU A 474 25.50 24.69 47.24
CA LEU A 474 26.82 25.04 46.71
C LEU A 474 27.41 23.92 45.83
N VAL A 475 28.26 24.26 44.85
CA VAL A 475 29.14 23.33 44.10
C VAL A 475 30.58 23.84 44.16
N PRO A 476 31.59 23.00 44.48
CA PRO A 476 32.98 23.34 44.28
C PRO A 476 33.52 22.87 42.92
N GLU A 477 33.95 23.86 42.14
CA GLU A 477 35.16 23.81 41.31
C GLU A 477 36.34 23.05 41.98
N ARG A 478 37.39 22.54 41.29
CA ARG A 478 37.99 22.90 39.99
C ARG A 478 39.01 21.81 39.61
N LEU A 479 39.16 21.47 38.32
CA LEU A 479 40.46 21.59 37.62
C LEU A 479 40.35 21.40 36.09
N ILE A 480 39.85 22.42 35.39
CA ILE A 480 40.26 22.66 33.99
C ILE A 480 41.30 23.77 34.03
N GLN A 481 42.59 23.42 33.90
CA GLN A 481 43.63 24.43 33.64
C GLN A 481 44.92 23.87 33.02
N HIS A 482 44.83 22.89 32.10
CA HIS A 482 45.99 22.46 31.29
C HIS A 482 45.64 21.99 29.86
N VAL A 483 44.59 22.56 29.26
CA VAL A 483 44.41 22.53 27.81
C VAL A 483 44.71 23.93 27.27
N ILE A 484 45.64 24.00 26.31
CA ILE A 484 46.28 25.17 25.69
C ILE A 484 47.62 25.59 26.34
N GLN A 485 48.66 24.81 26.06
CA GLN A 485 49.93 25.33 25.55
C GLN A 485 50.64 24.26 24.70
N HIS A 486 51.11 24.68 23.52
CA HIS A 486 52.03 23.98 22.59
C HIS A 486 51.43 22.94 21.62
N LEU A 487 51.01 23.48 20.47
CA LEU A 487 51.13 22.87 19.14
C LEU A 487 52.62 22.69 18.72
N HIS A 488 52.80 22.00 17.58
CA HIS A 488 53.98 21.79 16.72
C HIS A 488 54.57 20.36 16.77
N ALA A 489 54.92 19.64 15.69
CA ALA A 489 54.56 19.55 14.24
C ALA A 489 55.72 18.80 13.53
N PHE A 490 55.43 17.99 12.48
CA PHE A 490 56.40 17.29 11.57
C PHE A 490 57.30 16.19 12.21
N THR A 491 57.76 15.08 11.58
CA THR A 491 57.68 14.39 10.25
C THR A 491 57.45 12.86 10.45
N GLY A 492 57.34 11.94 9.47
CA GLY A 492 57.06 12.04 8.02
C GLY A 492 57.70 10.93 7.12
N ALA A 493 56.85 10.15 6.40
CA ALA A 493 57.07 9.48 5.09
C ALA A 493 57.73 8.06 4.94
N ALA A 494 57.21 7.32 3.94
CA ALA A 494 57.69 6.07 3.26
C ALA A 494 57.83 4.75 4.07
N GLY A 495 57.62 3.53 3.51
CA GLY A 495 57.04 3.10 2.22
C GLY A 495 57.25 1.58 1.90
N LYS A 496 56.42 1.01 1.01
CA LYS A 496 56.64 -0.17 0.11
C LYS A 496 56.76 -1.65 0.61
N HIS A 497 55.98 -2.50 -0.08
CA HIS A 497 56.15 -3.93 -0.50
C HIS A 497 56.21 -5.14 0.48
N GLU A 498 55.18 -5.99 0.34
CA GLU A 498 55.17 -7.46 0.04
C GLU A 498 56.00 -8.54 0.78
N ALA A 499 55.29 -9.65 1.02
CA ALA A 499 55.74 -11.04 1.25
C ALA A 499 56.47 -11.35 2.59
N ALA A 500 56.33 -12.53 3.22
CA ALA A 500 55.68 -13.78 2.80
C ALA A 500 54.98 -14.56 3.94
N HIS A 501 53.87 -15.19 3.57
CA HIS A 501 53.27 -16.45 4.05
C HIS A 501 53.78 -17.19 5.32
N VAL A 502 52.77 -17.53 6.15
CA VAL A 502 52.55 -18.86 6.78
C VAL A 502 53.51 -19.30 7.90
N THR A 503 53.30 -18.77 9.11
CA THR A 503 53.44 -19.55 10.37
C THR A 503 52.55 -19.05 11.52
N SER A 504 51.25 -18.85 11.32
CA SER A 504 50.33 -18.47 12.43
C SER A 504 48.92 -19.09 12.38
N ALA A 505 48.59 -19.85 11.34
CA ALA A 505 47.26 -20.44 11.14
C ALA A 505 46.85 -21.53 12.17
N LYS A 506 47.71 -21.89 13.13
CA LYS A 506 47.43 -22.93 14.14
C LYS A 506 47.03 -22.38 15.51
N HIS A 507 47.52 -21.20 15.91
CA HIS A 507 47.07 -20.53 17.15
C HIS A 507 45.79 -19.69 16.95
N ALA A 508 45.44 -19.37 15.70
CA ALA A 508 44.22 -18.63 15.38
C ALA A 508 42.92 -19.47 15.50
N VAL A 509 43.01 -20.80 15.54
CA VAL A 509 41.83 -21.68 15.61
C VAL A 509 41.32 -21.82 17.05
N GLU A 510 42.21 -21.99 18.01
CA GLU A 510 41.84 -22.13 19.43
C GLU A 510 41.46 -20.78 20.07
N ALA A 511 42.00 -19.67 19.59
CA ALA A 511 41.62 -18.31 20.03
C ALA A 511 40.26 -17.82 19.45
N ASN A 512 39.69 -18.49 18.45
CA ASN A 512 38.41 -18.09 17.83
C ASN A 512 37.19 -18.72 18.52
N ALA A 513 37.37 -19.83 19.24
CA ALA A 513 36.29 -20.50 19.96
C ALA A 513 35.76 -19.68 21.15
N SER A 514 36.62 -18.91 21.83
CA SER A 514 36.20 -18.03 22.93
C SER A 514 35.55 -16.73 22.44
N ARG A 515 36.01 -16.16 21.31
CA ARG A 515 35.49 -14.89 20.77
C ARG A 515 34.10 -15.00 20.11
N HIS A 516 33.65 -16.19 19.72
CA HIS A 516 32.27 -16.37 19.25
C HIS A 516 31.22 -16.38 20.39
N GLY A 517 31.63 -16.59 21.65
CA GLY A 517 30.71 -16.56 22.79
C GLY A 517 30.18 -15.15 23.13
N ASP A 518 31.02 -14.12 22.99
CA ASP A 518 30.66 -12.75 23.40
C ASP A 518 30.06 -11.91 22.26
N VAL A 519 30.42 -12.18 20.99
CA VAL A 519 29.82 -11.48 19.84
C VAL A 519 28.33 -11.83 19.68
N LEU A 520 27.92 -13.06 20.03
CA LEU A 520 26.51 -13.47 20.01
C LEU A 520 25.67 -12.82 21.14
N LYS A 521 26.29 -12.39 22.25
CA LYS A 521 25.58 -11.71 23.35
C LYS A 521 25.24 -10.26 23.02
N HIS A 522 26.19 -9.51 22.45
CA HIS A 522 25.96 -8.10 22.09
C HIS A 522 25.24 -7.92 20.74
N GLY A 523 25.28 -8.91 19.84
CA GLY A 523 24.45 -8.88 18.62
C GLY A 523 22.96 -8.94 18.93
N ALA A 524 22.55 -9.80 19.88
CA ALA A 524 21.14 -9.95 20.26
C ALA A 524 20.56 -8.68 20.93
N GLU A 525 21.32 -7.98 21.77
CA GLU A 525 20.88 -6.70 22.36
C GLU A 525 20.74 -5.58 21.30
N ALA A 526 21.57 -5.62 20.25
CA ALA A 526 21.52 -4.63 19.17
C ALA A 526 20.39 -4.85 18.15
N ASP A 527 19.99 -6.10 17.87
CA ASP A 527 18.85 -6.38 16.97
C ASP A 527 17.49 -6.12 17.64
N LEU A 528 17.35 -6.43 18.94
CA LEU A 528 16.07 -6.24 19.67
C LEU A 528 15.73 -4.75 19.81
N THR A 529 16.72 -3.91 20.15
CA THR A 529 16.54 -2.45 20.27
C THR A 529 16.13 -1.75 18.96
N HIS A 530 16.32 -2.39 17.80
CA HIS A 530 15.81 -1.88 16.52
C HIS A 530 14.31 -2.16 16.30
N GLN A 531 13.76 -3.19 16.94
CA GLN A 531 12.34 -3.55 16.84
C GLN A 531 11.48 -2.71 17.79
N ASP A 532 11.98 -2.48 19.01
CA ASP A 532 11.35 -1.65 20.05
C ASP A 532 11.05 -0.21 19.53
N ALA A 533 12.06 0.40 18.91
CA ALA A 533 11.98 1.76 18.37
C ALA A 533 10.88 1.95 17.29
N ALA A 534 10.49 0.87 16.61
CA ALA A 534 9.55 0.94 15.47
C ALA A 534 8.07 1.04 15.87
N PHE A 535 7.72 0.74 17.13
CA PHE A 535 6.33 0.70 17.60
C PHE A 535 6.01 1.70 18.73
N HIS A 536 6.98 2.49 19.21
CA HIS A 536 6.71 3.50 20.25
C HIS A 536 5.62 4.48 19.84
N GLY A 537 4.66 4.68 20.75
CA GLY A 537 3.53 5.60 20.54
C GLY A 537 2.50 5.11 19.52
N HIS A 538 2.68 3.93 18.91
CA HIS A 538 1.58 3.25 18.22
C HIS A 538 0.51 2.85 19.22
N LYS A 539 -0.74 2.91 18.79
CA LYS A 539 -1.91 2.57 19.61
C LYS A 539 -2.71 1.46 18.98
N VAL A 540 -3.42 0.67 19.78
CA VAL A 540 -4.53 -0.16 19.28
C VAL A 540 -5.83 0.50 19.71
N LEU A 541 -6.64 0.88 18.73
CA LEU A 541 -7.95 1.49 18.93
C LEU A 541 -9.05 0.44 18.68
N ARG A 542 -10.02 0.36 19.59
CA ARG A 542 -11.28 -0.37 19.39
C ARG A 542 -12.40 0.58 19.03
N VAL A 543 -13.19 0.20 18.03
CA VAL A 543 -14.48 0.84 17.72
C VAL A 543 -15.60 -0.18 17.65
N LEU A 544 -16.83 0.24 17.92
CA LEU A 544 -18.02 -0.61 17.88
C LEU A 544 -19.05 -0.03 16.90
N PRO A 545 -19.08 -0.47 15.63
CA PRO A 545 -20.11 -0.06 14.69
C PRO A 545 -21.49 -0.52 15.16
N ALA A 546 -22.44 0.41 15.27
CA ALA A 546 -23.82 0.14 15.68
C ALA A 546 -24.75 -0.23 14.50
N SER A 547 -24.29 -0.07 13.25
CA SER A 547 -25.09 -0.32 12.05
C SER A 547 -24.29 -0.88 10.88
N GLU A 548 -24.98 -1.55 9.96
CA GLU A 548 -24.43 -2.05 8.69
C GLU A 548 -23.80 -0.94 7.83
N GLN A 549 -24.29 0.29 7.95
CA GLN A 549 -23.69 1.45 7.31
C GLN A 549 -22.30 1.74 7.89
N GLN A 550 -22.15 1.75 9.22
CA GLN A 550 -20.87 1.97 9.88
C GLN A 550 -19.87 0.82 9.61
N VAL A 551 -20.34 -0.43 9.52
CA VAL A 551 -19.51 -1.57 9.10
C VAL A 551 -18.97 -1.34 7.67
N ARG A 552 -19.83 -0.97 6.72
CA ARG A 552 -19.40 -0.67 5.34
C ARG A 552 -18.46 0.53 5.27
N GLN A 553 -18.70 1.58 6.04
CA GLN A 553 -17.83 2.77 6.11
C GLN A 553 -16.45 2.41 6.68
N LEU A 554 -16.37 1.59 7.73
CA LEU A 554 -15.10 1.08 8.27
C LEU A 554 -14.36 0.21 7.25
N ARG A 555 -15.05 -0.71 6.55
CA ARG A 555 -14.44 -1.52 5.48
C ARG A 555 -13.84 -0.66 4.37
N ALA A 556 -14.59 0.34 3.89
CA ALA A 556 -14.10 1.25 2.85
C ALA A 556 -12.87 2.03 3.34
N PHE A 557 -12.93 2.60 4.54
CA PHE A 557 -11.80 3.33 5.12
C PHE A 557 -10.54 2.47 5.28
N LEU A 558 -10.67 1.24 5.79
CA LEU A 558 -9.53 0.33 5.94
C LEU A 558 -9.01 -0.19 4.58
N HIS A 559 -9.88 -0.32 3.58
CA HIS A 559 -9.50 -0.64 2.20
C HIS A 559 -8.66 0.47 1.57
N ASP A 560 -9.05 1.74 1.78
CA ASP A 560 -8.35 2.93 1.28
C ASP A 560 -7.04 3.21 2.06
N HIS A 561 -6.85 2.60 3.23
CA HIS A 561 -5.67 2.78 4.10
C HIS A 561 -4.98 1.43 4.40
N PRO A 562 -4.43 0.71 3.39
CA PRO A 562 -3.87 -0.63 3.54
C PRO A 562 -2.58 -0.70 4.39
N SER A 563 -2.07 0.43 4.88
CA SER A 563 -1.01 0.52 5.88
C SER A 563 -1.49 0.32 7.33
N LEU A 564 -2.81 0.39 7.58
CA LEU A 564 -3.41 0.14 8.88
C LEU A 564 -3.51 -1.38 9.14
N ASP A 565 -2.73 -1.84 10.10
CA ASP A 565 -2.75 -3.23 10.58
C ASP A 565 -4.03 -3.47 11.40
N THR A 566 -4.96 -4.18 10.80
CA THR A 566 -6.26 -4.49 11.39
C THR A 566 -6.16 -5.81 12.16
N TRP A 567 -6.45 -5.74 13.46
CA TRP A 567 -6.39 -6.89 14.37
C TRP A 567 -7.71 -7.65 14.41
N MET A 568 -8.84 -6.94 14.31
CA MET A 568 -10.17 -7.52 14.09
C MET A 568 -10.90 -6.76 12.98
N GLU A 569 -11.27 -7.47 11.92
CA GLU A 569 -11.92 -6.92 10.73
C GLU A 569 -13.38 -6.48 11.00
N PRO A 570 -13.88 -5.41 10.35
CA PRO A 570 -15.30 -5.07 10.40
C PRO A 570 -16.15 -6.19 9.82
N SER A 571 -16.94 -6.84 10.69
CA SER A 571 -17.71 -8.04 10.37
C SER A 571 -19.20 -7.76 10.24
N GLN A 572 -19.84 -7.34 11.33
CA GLN A 572 -21.27 -7.07 11.45
C GLN A 572 -21.50 -6.07 12.61
N PRO A 573 -22.69 -5.46 12.72
CA PRO A 573 -23.01 -4.53 13.81
C PRO A 573 -22.79 -5.15 15.20
N LEU A 574 -22.39 -4.30 16.14
CA LEU A 574 -22.07 -4.65 17.53
C LEU A 574 -20.93 -5.67 17.69
N ARG A 575 -20.07 -5.83 16.68
CA ARG A 575 -18.76 -6.51 16.80
C ARG A 575 -17.63 -5.49 16.86
N PRO A 576 -16.65 -5.66 17.77
CA PRO A 576 -15.51 -4.76 17.86
C PRO A 576 -14.65 -4.84 16.59
N VAL A 577 -14.10 -3.69 16.22
CA VAL A 577 -13.06 -3.57 15.20
C VAL A 577 -11.84 -2.98 15.89
N ASP A 578 -10.74 -3.71 15.84
CA ASP A 578 -9.48 -3.35 16.49
C ASP A 578 -8.44 -3.06 15.41
N MET A 579 -7.81 -1.89 15.49
CA MET A 579 -6.82 -1.44 14.50
C MET A 579 -5.60 -0.83 15.19
N ARG A 580 -4.41 -1.21 14.75
CA ARG A 580 -3.15 -0.56 15.12
C ARG A 580 -3.00 0.72 14.30
N VAL A 581 -2.73 1.82 14.98
CA VAL A 581 -2.60 3.16 14.40
C VAL A 581 -1.25 3.74 14.81
N SER A 582 -0.50 4.27 13.85
CA SER A 582 0.77 4.95 14.14
C SER A 582 0.56 6.35 14.72
N PRO A 583 1.58 6.98 15.33
CA PRO A 583 1.53 8.39 15.70
C PRO A 583 1.11 9.31 14.54
N ASN A 584 1.53 9.01 13.31
CA ASN A 584 1.22 9.79 12.11
C ASN A 584 -0.23 9.59 11.66
N ASP A 585 -0.74 8.35 11.69
CA ASP A 585 -2.09 8.01 11.23
C ASP A 585 -3.16 8.36 12.28
N SER A 586 -2.76 8.54 13.55
CA SER A 586 -3.64 8.75 14.71
C SER A 586 -4.65 9.89 14.51
N LEU A 587 -4.24 10.99 13.88
CA LEU A 587 -5.13 12.12 13.60
C LEU A 587 -6.17 11.76 12.53
N VAL A 588 -5.72 11.19 11.40
CA VAL A 588 -6.58 10.81 10.26
C VAL A 588 -7.64 9.80 10.68
N VAL A 589 -7.21 8.74 11.39
CA VAL A 589 -8.12 7.70 11.89
C VAL A 589 -9.11 8.28 12.90
N LYS A 590 -8.67 9.08 13.88
CA LYS A 590 -9.59 9.65 14.89
C LYS A 590 -10.58 10.63 14.27
N GLU A 591 -10.16 11.45 13.30
CA GLU A 591 -11.08 12.31 12.55
C GLU A 591 -12.12 11.51 11.75
N PHE A 592 -11.72 10.46 11.04
CA PHE A 592 -12.64 9.59 10.32
C PHE A 592 -13.68 8.99 11.26
N LEU A 593 -13.24 8.40 12.38
CA LEU A 593 -14.12 7.72 13.33
C LEU A 593 -15.14 8.69 13.94
N VAL A 594 -14.70 9.87 14.38
CA VAL A 594 -15.60 10.93 14.89
C VAL A 594 -16.61 11.37 13.81
N LYS A 595 -16.18 11.53 12.55
CA LYS A 595 -17.08 11.87 11.42
C LYS A 595 -18.14 10.79 11.16
N GLN A 596 -17.86 9.51 11.42
CA GLN A 596 -18.84 8.41 11.30
C GLN A 596 -19.67 8.19 12.58
N GLY A 597 -19.53 9.02 13.62
CA GLY A 597 -20.19 8.81 14.91
C GLY A 597 -19.68 7.58 15.67
N LEU A 598 -18.46 7.12 15.37
CA LEU A 598 -17.79 6.03 16.07
C LEU A 598 -16.90 6.61 17.18
N VAL A 599 -17.05 6.09 18.39
CA VAL A 599 -16.23 6.49 19.54
C VAL A 599 -15.07 5.50 19.70
N PRO A 600 -13.81 5.89 19.36
CA PRO A 600 -12.66 5.04 19.63
C PRO A 600 -12.37 4.92 21.13
N ARG A 601 -12.06 3.70 21.55
CA ARG A 601 -11.43 3.40 22.83
C ARG A 601 -9.97 3.03 22.58
N ASP A 602 -9.03 3.78 23.17
CA ASP A 602 -7.62 3.37 23.24
C ASP A 602 -7.58 2.08 24.09
N MET A 603 -7.28 0.92 23.48
CA MET A 603 -7.13 -0.37 24.16
C MET A 603 -5.70 -0.55 24.65
N ILE A 604 -4.74 -0.38 23.73
CA ILE A 604 -3.31 -0.35 24.03
C ILE A 604 -2.81 1.08 23.75
N PRO A 605 -2.39 1.85 24.78
CA PRO A 605 -2.02 3.25 24.63
C PRO A 605 -0.58 3.47 24.15
N ASP A 606 0.31 2.49 24.30
CA ASP A 606 1.65 2.46 23.73
C ASP A 606 2.05 1.00 23.47
N LEU A 607 2.07 0.63 22.20
CA LEU A 607 2.29 -0.74 21.75
C LEU A 607 3.78 -1.14 21.83
N GLY A 608 4.70 -0.20 21.54
CA GLY A 608 6.14 -0.45 21.63
C GLY A 608 6.54 -0.86 23.04
N ARG A 609 5.99 -0.19 24.07
CA ARG A 609 6.26 -0.52 25.47
C ARG A 609 5.84 -1.94 25.87
N LEU A 610 4.73 -2.47 25.35
CA LEU A 610 4.33 -3.85 25.63
C LEU A 610 5.27 -4.87 24.96
N ILE A 611 5.74 -4.55 23.75
CA ILE A 611 6.73 -5.38 23.03
C ILE A 611 8.07 -5.39 23.78
N GLU A 612 8.58 -4.22 24.19
CA GLU A 612 9.80 -4.08 25.01
C GLU A 612 9.72 -4.91 26.31
N GLU A 613 8.55 -4.93 26.95
CA GLU A 613 8.34 -5.67 28.19
C GLU A 613 8.33 -7.18 27.97
N GLU A 614 7.61 -7.67 26.94
CA GLU A 614 7.59 -9.08 26.54
C GLU A 614 9.01 -9.58 26.18
N GLN A 615 9.73 -8.84 25.34
CA GLN A 615 11.08 -9.22 24.88
C GLN A 615 12.09 -9.22 26.02
N ARG A 616 12.04 -8.23 26.92
CA ARG A 616 12.89 -8.20 28.12
C ARG A 616 12.64 -9.40 29.01
N GLN A 617 11.38 -9.76 29.23
CA GLN A 617 11.01 -10.91 30.05
C GLN A 617 11.52 -12.24 29.44
N MET A 618 11.51 -12.39 28.12
CA MET A 618 12.10 -13.53 27.42
C MET A 618 13.63 -13.56 27.50
N LEU A 619 14.29 -12.41 27.31
CA LEU A 619 15.75 -12.27 27.47
C LEU A 619 16.20 -12.65 28.89
N ASP A 620 15.48 -12.20 29.91
CA ASP A 620 15.81 -12.49 31.31
C ASP A 620 15.61 -13.97 31.64
N ALA A 621 14.55 -14.61 31.13
CA ALA A 621 14.35 -16.06 31.23
C ALA A 621 15.51 -16.85 30.58
N LYS A 622 15.96 -16.40 29.39
CA LYS A 622 17.09 -16.99 28.67
C LYS A 622 18.42 -16.78 29.38
N ARG A 623 18.63 -15.62 30.01
CA ARG A 623 19.80 -15.31 30.86
C ARG A 623 19.85 -16.14 32.13
N ALA A 624 18.69 -16.41 32.73
CA ALA A 624 18.55 -17.29 33.89
C ALA A 624 18.72 -18.79 33.53
N ASN A 625 18.82 -19.13 32.23
CA ASN A 625 18.93 -20.50 31.73
C ASN A 625 17.84 -21.43 32.32
N LEU A 626 16.60 -20.94 32.31
CA LEU A 626 15.44 -21.71 32.76
C LEU A 626 15.22 -22.92 31.86
N GLU A 627 14.72 -24.02 32.43
CA GLU A 627 14.28 -25.18 31.65
C GLU A 627 13.03 -24.82 30.83
N PHE A 628 12.75 -25.60 29.77
CA PHE A 628 11.56 -25.37 28.95
C PHE A 628 10.28 -25.53 29.79
N GLY A 629 9.46 -24.48 29.84
CA GLY A 629 8.23 -24.42 30.63
C GLY A 629 7.28 -23.33 30.14
N TRP A 630 6.18 -23.13 30.88
CA TRP A 630 5.07 -22.23 30.48
C TRP A 630 5.00 -20.97 31.35
N ASP A 631 6.16 -20.42 31.68
CA ASP A 631 6.37 -19.16 32.40
C ASP A 631 6.97 -18.05 31.51
N THR A 632 7.19 -18.35 30.22
CA THR A 632 7.65 -17.43 29.17
C THR A 632 7.26 -17.97 27.79
N TYR A 633 7.31 -17.12 26.76
CA TYR A 633 7.32 -17.54 25.35
C TYR A 633 8.72 -18.05 24.93
N HIS A 634 8.76 -18.90 23.90
CA HIS A 634 9.97 -19.58 23.41
C HIS A 634 10.15 -19.41 21.90
N GLY A 635 11.40 -19.34 21.44
CA GLY A 635 11.74 -19.32 20.02
C GLY A 635 11.60 -20.69 19.36
N LEU A 636 11.60 -20.72 18.02
CA LEU A 636 11.41 -21.94 17.22
C LEU A 636 12.38 -23.07 17.62
N GLU A 637 13.67 -22.76 17.74
CA GLU A 637 14.72 -23.74 18.08
C GLU A 637 14.57 -24.31 19.50
N GLU A 638 14.02 -23.54 20.43
CA GLU A 638 13.76 -23.99 21.82
C GLU A 638 12.61 -25.00 21.83
N ILE A 639 11.52 -24.73 21.10
CA ILE A 639 10.40 -25.65 20.88
C ILE A 639 10.87 -26.92 20.14
N TYR A 640 11.68 -26.79 19.09
CA TYR A 640 12.17 -27.93 18.30
C TYR A 640 13.10 -28.84 19.11
N LYS A 641 14.04 -28.25 19.86
CA LYS A 641 14.92 -28.98 20.79
C LYS A 641 14.12 -29.69 21.89
N TRP A 642 13.06 -29.07 22.40
CA TRP A 642 12.17 -29.67 23.40
C TRP A 642 11.39 -30.88 22.84
N MET A 643 10.79 -30.77 21.65
CA MET A 643 10.11 -31.89 20.98
C MET A 643 11.06 -33.08 20.73
N GLN A 644 12.30 -32.81 20.28
CA GLN A 644 13.34 -33.83 20.15
C GLN A 644 13.75 -34.44 21.51
N GLY A 645 13.70 -33.66 22.59
CA GLY A 645 13.87 -34.14 23.96
C GLY A 645 12.77 -35.10 24.39
N LEU A 646 11.51 -34.80 24.08
CA LEU A 646 10.36 -35.69 24.35
C LEU A 646 10.49 -37.03 23.63
N ALA A 647 10.89 -37.04 22.35
CA ALA A 647 11.13 -38.27 21.61
C ALA A 647 12.25 -39.14 22.20
N LYS A 648 13.27 -38.52 22.84
CA LYS A 648 14.31 -39.25 23.59
C LYS A 648 13.84 -39.75 24.94
N ARG A 649 12.97 -39.01 25.63
CA ARG A 649 12.41 -39.36 26.96
C ARG A 649 11.33 -40.44 26.87
N PHE A 650 10.55 -40.45 25.79
CA PHE A 650 9.41 -41.36 25.58
C PHE A 650 9.50 -42.09 24.23
N PRO A 651 10.59 -42.83 23.93
CA PRO A 651 10.91 -43.34 22.59
C PRO A 651 9.90 -44.34 22.01
N TYR A 652 9.07 -44.95 22.86
CA TYR A 652 8.00 -45.88 22.43
C TYR A 652 6.64 -45.20 22.25
N LYS A 653 6.49 -43.93 22.68
CA LYS A 653 5.24 -43.15 22.55
C LYS A 653 5.37 -41.98 21.57
N VAL A 654 6.51 -41.29 21.57
CA VAL A 654 6.70 -40.00 20.87
C VAL A 654 7.66 -40.14 19.69
N GLN A 655 7.21 -39.69 18.52
CA GLN A 655 8.00 -39.60 17.29
C GLN A 655 7.95 -38.15 16.76
N VAL A 656 9.10 -37.55 16.43
CA VAL A 656 9.12 -36.27 15.69
C VAL A 656 8.77 -36.54 14.23
N VAL A 657 7.90 -35.71 13.66
CA VAL A 657 7.38 -35.81 12.28
C VAL A 657 7.57 -34.47 11.55
N GLU A 658 7.72 -34.50 10.22
CA GLU A 658 7.83 -33.31 9.35
C GLU A 658 6.66 -33.31 8.35
N ALA A 659 5.84 -32.26 8.35
CA ALA A 659 4.75 -32.12 7.37
C ALA A 659 5.27 -31.65 5.99
N GLY A 660 6.28 -30.79 6.01
CA GLY A 660 6.89 -30.22 4.81
C GLY A 660 7.97 -29.22 5.17
N ARG A 661 8.33 -28.37 4.20
CA ARG A 661 9.29 -27.29 4.39
C ARG A 661 8.71 -25.95 4.00
N THR A 662 9.18 -24.92 4.67
CA THR A 662 8.80 -23.52 4.46
C THR A 662 9.47 -22.91 3.23
N TYR A 663 9.08 -21.69 2.87
CA TYR A 663 9.68 -20.92 1.79
C TYR A 663 11.19 -20.64 2.00
N GLU A 664 11.60 -20.29 3.22
CA GLU A 664 13.01 -20.10 3.61
C GLU A 664 13.71 -21.45 3.96
N GLY A 665 13.03 -22.58 3.78
CA GLY A 665 13.62 -23.94 3.80
C GLY A 665 13.68 -24.63 5.17
N ARG A 666 13.02 -24.09 6.20
CA ARG A 666 12.90 -24.71 7.53
C ARG A 666 11.93 -25.90 7.47
N SER A 667 12.17 -26.93 8.27
CA SER A 667 11.22 -28.02 8.46
C SER A 667 10.00 -27.56 9.27
N ILE A 668 8.80 -27.99 8.91
CA ILE A 668 7.56 -27.82 9.68
C ILE A 668 7.41 -29.06 10.56
N LEU A 669 7.90 -28.96 11.80
CA LEU A 669 7.99 -30.09 12.72
C LEU A 669 6.80 -30.19 13.66
N GLY A 670 6.41 -31.42 13.95
CA GLY A 670 5.45 -31.77 14.99
C GLY A 670 5.85 -33.05 15.73
N VAL A 671 4.99 -33.47 16.65
CA VAL A 671 5.10 -34.76 17.34
C VAL A 671 3.88 -35.63 17.05
N ARG A 672 4.16 -36.91 16.81
CA ARG A 672 3.18 -38.00 16.83
C ARG A 672 3.28 -38.68 18.20
N ILE A 673 2.15 -38.88 18.87
CA ILE A 673 2.05 -39.51 20.18
C ILE A 673 1.08 -40.70 20.12
N LYS A 674 1.60 -41.90 20.43
CA LYS A 674 0.85 -43.17 20.41
C LYS A 674 0.80 -43.79 21.81
N PHE A 675 -0.40 -44.19 22.26
CA PHE A 675 -0.64 -44.71 23.61
C PHE A 675 -0.97 -46.21 23.68
N SER A 676 -1.62 -46.76 22.65
CA SER A 676 -1.87 -48.20 22.47
C SER A 676 -1.18 -48.68 21.20
N ASN A 677 -0.81 -49.96 21.10
CA ASN A 677 -0.27 -50.55 19.87
C ASN A 677 -1.33 -50.73 18.77
N GLU A 678 -2.61 -50.78 19.15
CA GLU A 678 -3.77 -50.95 18.28
C GLU A 678 -3.99 -49.74 17.33
N SER A 679 -4.88 -49.92 16.36
CA SER A 679 -5.32 -48.84 15.46
C SER A 679 -6.31 -47.93 16.18
N LEU A 680 -5.84 -46.78 16.65
CA LEU A 680 -6.66 -45.73 17.24
C LEU A 680 -7.18 -44.77 16.16
N PRO A 681 -8.32 -44.07 16.37
CA PRO A 681 -8.65 -42.88 15.61
C PRO A 681 -7.57 -41.80 15.80
N VAL A 682 -7.38 -40.93 14.81
CA VAL A 682 -6.38 -39.87 14.87
C VAL A 682 -7.01 -38.55 15.29
N ALA A 683 -6.32 -37.83 16.19
CA ALA A 683 -6.57 -36.44 16.52
C ALA A 683 -5.38 -35.59 16.03
N LEU A 684 -5.64 -34.52 15.28
CA LEU A 684 -4.62 -33.56 14.88
C LEU A 684 -4.85 -32.22 15.59
N LEU A 685 -3.77 -31.61 16.07
CA LEU A 685 -3.76 -30.21 16.49
C LEU A 685 -2.67 -29.45 15.74
N GLU A 686 -2.99 -28.28 15.20
CA GLU A 686 -2.00 -27.31 14.73
C GLU A 686 -2.18 -25.95 15.41
N ALA A 687 -1.08 -25.20 15.48
CA ALA A 687 -1.02 -23.89 16.08
C ALA A 687 0.04 -23.02 15.37
N GLY A 688 -0.07 -21.70 15.53
CA GLY A 688 0.92 -20.77 15.01
C GLY A 688 0.99 -20.72 13.49
N ILE A 689 -0.11 -20.99 12.79
CA ILE A 689 -0.25 -20.77 11.34
C ILE A 689 -0.21 -19.26 11.01
N HIS A 690 -0.71 -18.42 11.91
CA HIS A 690 -0.38 -17.00 11.94
C HIS A 690 0.74 -16.75 12.95
N ALA A 691 1.80 -16.08 12.51
CA ALA A 691 3.04 -16.01 13.28
C ALA A 691 2.96 -15.17 14.57
N ARG A 692 2.15 -14.10 14.60
CA ARG A 692 2.00 -13.19 15.75
C ARG A 692 1.24 -13.77 16.95
N GLU A 693 0.59 -14.92 16.77
CA GLU A 693 -0.38 -15.52 17.71
C GLU A 693 0.34 -16.43 18.73
N TRP A 694 1.31 -15.87 19.47
CA TRP A 694 2.28 -16.60 20.32
C TRP A 694 1.68 -17.42 21.47
N ILE A 695 0.45 -17.16 21.88
CA ILE A 695 -0.26 -18.01 22.85
C ILE A 695 -0.59 -19.40 22.28
N THR A 696 -0.67 -19.54 20.95
CA THR A 696 -1.08 -20.80 20.31
C THR A 696 0.03 -21.86 20.31
N PRO A 697 1.32 -21.58 19.97
CA PRO A 697 2.39 -22.57 20.16
C PRO A 697 2.62 -22.91 21.64
N ALA A 698 2.47 -21.93 22.54
CA ALA A 698 2.59 -22.15 23.98
C ALA A 698 1.50 -23.11 24.49
N THR A 699 0.25 -22.96 24.02
CA THR A 699 -0.86 -23.86 24.35
C THR A 699 -0.69 -25.25 23.73
N ALA A 700 -0.24 -25.35 22.47
CA ALA A 700 0.01 -26.63 21.81
C ALA A 700 1.13 -27.45 22.49
N THR A 701 2.20 -26.78 22.94
CA THR A 701 3.26 -27.43 23.72
C THR A 701 2.78 -27.81 25.14
N PHE A 702 1.91 -27.02 25.77
CA PHE A 702 1.31 -27.37 27.06
C PHE A 702 0.45 -28.64 26.96
N LEU A 703 -0.46 -28.72 25.98
CA LEU A 703 -1.24 -29.94 25.73
C LEU A 703 -0.33 -31.16 25.46
N THR A 704 0.71 -30.98 24.66
CA THR A 704 1.71 -32.02 24.37
C THR A 704 2.37 -32.56 25.64
N ASN A 705 2.61 -31.69 26.64
CA ASN A 705 3.13 -32.11 27.93
C ASN A 705 2.08 -32.82 28.80
N GLU A 706 0.87 -32.26 28.90
CA GLU A 706 -0.25 -32.85 29.66
C GLU A 706 -0.54 -34.29 29.18
N LEU A 707 -0.60 -34.50 27.86
CA LEU A 707 -0.77 -35.82 27.24
C LEU A 707 0.25 -36.88 27.71
N LEU A 708 1.47 -36.46 28.06
CA LEU A 708 2.58 -37.33 28.43
C LEU A 708 2.83 -37.44 29.93
N THR A 709 2.32 -36.50 30.73
CA THR A 709 2.72 -36.33 32.15
C THR A 709 1.57 -36.18 33.14
N ARG A 710 0.33 -35.94 32.68
CA ARG A 710 -0.84 -35.87 33.56
C ARG A 710 -1.28 -37.27 33.98
N GLU A 711 -1.37 -37.47 35.29
CA GLU A 711 -1.70 -38.78 35.88
C GLU A 711 -3.21 -38.99 36.15
N ASP A 712 -4.07 -38.08 35.71
CA ASP A 712 -5.52 -38.05 35.90
C ASP A 712 -6.25 -39.08 35.00
N ASP A 713 -6.97 -40.05 35.60
CA ASP A 713 -7.52 -41.21 34.90
C ASP A 713 -8.64 -40.86 33.91
N ASP A 714 -9.53 -39.90 34.24
CA ASP A 714 -10.60 -39.46 33.33
C ASP A 714 -10.02 -38.76 32.08
N PHE A 715 -9.00 -37.93 32.27
CA PHE A 715 -8.27 -37.29 31.17
C PHE A 715 -7.57 -38.33 30.30
N LYS A 716 -6.90 -39.32 30.89
CA LYS A 716 -6.27 -40.42 30.12
C LYS A 716 -7.31 -41.23 29.34
N ALA A 717 -8.45 -41.57 29.96
CA ALA A 717 -9.49 -42.40 29.35
C ALA A 717 -10.02 -41.80 28.03
N ALA A 718 -10.16 -40.46 27.98
CA ALA A 718 -10.57 -39.75 26.76
C ALA A 718 -9.38 -39.46 25.82
N MET A 719 -8.29 -38.88 26.34
CA MET A 719 -7.20 -38.36 25.51
C MET A 719 -6.29 -39.46 24.96
N HIS A 720 -6.06 -40.56 25.70
CA HIS A 720 -5.21 -41.67 25.24
C HIS A 720 -5.95 -42.64 24.30
N ALA A 721 -7.26 -42.45 24.08
CA ALA A 721 -8.05 -43.18 23.08
C ALA A 721 -7.81 -42.70 21.63
N TYR A 722 -6.93 -41.71 21.42
CA TYR A 722 -6.51 -41.20 20.12
C TYR A 722 -4.98 -41.34 19.91
N GLU A 723 -4.57 -41.54 18.66
CA GLU A 723 -3.21 -41.22 18.22
C GLU A 723 -3.14 -39.71 17.92
N TRP A 724 -2.27 -38.97 18.61
CA TRP A 724 -2.18 -37.51 18.47
C TRP A 724 -1.09 -37.11 17.49
N HIS A 725 -1.38 -36.12 16.65
CA HIS A 725 -0.44 -35.44 15.77
C HIS A 725 -0.47 -33.94 16.06
N ILE A 726 0.58 -33.38 16.66
CA ILE A 726 0.61 -32.00 17.13
C ILE A 726 1.72 -31.22 16.43
N PHE A 727 1.35 -30.12 15.77
CA PHE A 727 2.26 -29.18 15.11
C PHE A 727 2.22 -27.82 15.83
N PRO A 728 3.14 -27.53 16.77
CA PRO A 728 3.06 -26.30 17.55
C PRO A 728 3.33 -25.02 16.75
N VAL A 729 4.02 -25.11 15.61
CA VAL A 729 4.33 -23.96 14.74
C VAL A 729 4.13 -24.35 13.28
N ALA A 730 2.93 -24.11 12.75
CA ALA A 730 2.57 -24.33 11.35
C ALA A 730 3.25 -23.34 10.37
N ASN A 731 3.66 -22.15 10.86
CA ASN A 731 4.39 -21.13 10.08
C ASN A 731 5.79 -20.81 10.67
N PRO A 732 6.79 -21.72 10.54
CA PRO A 732 8.11 -21.52 11.14
C PRO A 732 8.84 -20.24 10.70
N ASP A 733 8.71 -19.85 9.43
CA ASP A 733 9.40 -18.66 8.90
C ASP A 733 8.81 -17.37 9.43
N GLY A 734 7.47 -17.25 9.41
CA GLY A 734 6.79 -16.12 10.01
C GLY A 734 7.07 -16.06 11.51
N TYR A 735 7.03 -17.20 12.21
CA TYR A 735 7.29 -17.25 13.65
C TYR A 735 8.69 -16.75 13.98
N VAL A 736 9.73 -17.23 13.29
CA VAL A 736 11.10 -16.69 13.45
C VAL A 736 11.14 -15.19 13.15
N TYR A 737 10.48 -14.71 12.09
CA TYR A 737 10.44 -13.30 11.74
C TYR A 737 9.75 -12.43 12.81
N THR A 738 8.81 -12.96 13.59
CA THR A 738 8.25 -12.24 14.76
C THR A 738 9.24 -12.09 15.91
N HIS A 739 10.12 -13.08 16.11
CA HIS A 739 11.17 -13.06 17.14
C HIS A 739 12.41 -12.23 16.75
N THR A 740 12.60 -11.91 15.45
CA THR A 740 13.83 -11.26 14.96
C THR A 740 13.64 -9.96 14.18
N SER A 741 12.40 -9.58 13.80
CA SER A 741 12.21 -8.45 12.87
C SER A 741 10.87 -7.72 13.00
N ASN A 742 9.72 -8.41 12.99
CA ASN A 742 8.41 -7.77 13.16
C ASN A 742 7.45 -8.63 14.00
N ARG A 743 7.31 -8.30 15.29
CA ARG A 743 6.49 -9.02 16.28
C ARG A 743 5.01 -9.18 15.89
N LEU A 744 4.50 -8.29 15.05
CA LEU A 744 3.11 -8.27 14.58
C LEU A 744 2.92 -8.90 13.20
N TRP A 745 3.96 -9.54 12.65
CA TRP A 745 3.87 -10.26 11.37
C TRP A 745 2.91 -11.46 11.46
N ARG A 746 1.95 -11.53 10.54
CA ARG A 746 0.94 -12.59 10.49
C ARG A 746 1.31 -13.72 9.52
N LYS A 747 1.73 -13.35 8.31
CA LYS A 747 1.77 -14.19 7.10
C LYS A 747 2.96 -15.16 7.03
N SER A 748 3.05 -15.94 5.96
CA SER A 748 4.27 -16.66 5.56
C SER A 748 5.41 -15.68 5.18
N ARG A 749 6.53 -16.16 4.61
CA ARG A 749 7.69 -15.33 4.20
C ARG A 749 8.05 -15.44 2.72
N SER A 750 7.15 -15.99 1.90
CA SER A 750 7.25 -16.00 0.43
C SER A 750 7.41 -14.60 -0.17
N ARG A 751 8.13 -14.48 -1.28
CA ARG A 751 8.38 -13.17 -1.93
C ARG A 751 7.52 -13.01 -3.18
N TYR A 752 6.57 -12.09 -3.12
CA TYR A 752 5.67 -11.77 -4.22
C TYR A 752 6.12 -10.56 -5.03
N ASN A 753 6.65 -9.53 -4.37
CA ASN A 753 7.37 -8.44 -5.01
C ASN A 753 8.41 -7.86 -4.03
N TYR A 754 9.06 -6.75 -4.39
CA TYR A 754 10.11 -6.12 -3.56
C TYR A 754 9.59 -5.63 -2.20
N LEU A 755 8.36 -5.12 -2.15
CA LEU A 755 7.76 -4.50 -0.96
C LEU A 755 6.93 -5.49 -0.13
N CYS A 756 6.25 -6.44 -0.80
CA CYS A 756 5.19 -7.24 -0.19
C CYS A 756 5.54 -8.73 -0.21
N GLN A 757 5.48 -9.32 0.99
CA GLN A 757 5.95 -10.67 1.30
C GLN A 757 4.86 -11.39 2.11
N GLY A 758 4.82 -12.72 1.97
CA GLY A 758 3.90 -13.61 2.65
C GLY A 758 2.47 -13.60 2.12
N ALA A 759 1.82 -14.76 2.19
CA ALA A 759 0.38 -14.93 2.10
C ALA A 759 -0.21 -15.34 3.46
N ASP A 760 -1.50 -15.11 3.65
CA ASP A 760 -2.25 -15.65 4.78
C ASP A 760 -2.45 -17.15 4.55
N LEU A 761 -1.76 -17.97 5.36
CA LEU A 761 -1.81 -19.43 5.26
C LEU A 761 -3.21 -19.99 5.56
N ASN A 762 -4.06 -19.28 6.30
CA ASN A 762 -5.46 -19.66 6.53
C ASN A 762 -6.42 -18.98 5.52
N ARG A 763 -5.91 -18.51 4.38
CA ARG A 763 -6.66 -18.14 3.16
C ARG A 763 -6.16 -18.85 1.90
N ASN A 764 -5.15 -19.72 2.02
CA ASN A 764 -4.43 -20.33 0.92
C ASN A 764 -4.90 -21.76 0.58
N TRP A 765 -5.87 -22.33 1.31
CA TRP A 765 -6.31 -23.71 1.12
C TRP A 765 -7.17 -23.90 -0.15
N PRO A 766 -7.14 -25.10 -0.78
CA PRO A 766 -7.80 -25.37 -2.05
C PRO A 766 -9.31 -25.66 -1.90
N PHE A 767 -10.01 -24.83 -1.11
CA PHE A 767 -11.45 -24.97 -0.86
C PHE A 767 -12.11 -23.58 -0.82
N HIS A 768 -13.04 -23.33 -1.75
CA HIS A 768 -13.66 -22.01 -2.01
C HIS A 768 -12.63 -20.85 -2.14
N TRP A 769 -11.42 -21.15 -2.62
CA TRP A 769 -10.28 -20.24 -2.54
C TRP A 769 -10.59 -18.85 -3.13
N ARG A 770 -10.47 -17.82 -2.28
CA ARG A 770 -10.64 -16.40 -2.61
C ARG A 770 -12.07 -16.00 -3.05
N GLU A 771 -13.09 -16.77 -2.68
CA GLU A 771 -14.50 -16.40 -2.91
C GLU A 771 -15.00 -15.30 -1.96
N VAL A 772 -14.58 -15.34 -0.69
CA VAL A 772 -14.95 -14.34 0.33
C VAL A 772 -13.89 -14.18 1.43
N GLY A 773 -13.79 -12.99 2.03
CA GLY A 773 -12.96 -12.73 3.22
C GLY A 773 -11.45 -12.95 3.04
N ALA A 774 -10.97 -12.88 1.80
CA ALA A 774 -9.58 -13.04 1.41
C ALA A 774 -9.20 -11.98 0.35
N SER A 775 -7.98 -11.45 0.42
CA SER A 775 -7.52 -10.37 -0.46
C SER A 775 -6.74 -10.90 -1.67
N PRO A 776 -6.89 -10.30 -2.86
CA PRO A 776 -6.02 -10.55 -4.02
C PRO A 776 -4.73 -9.72 -3.98
N TRP A 777 -4.56 -8.80 -3.02
CA TRP A 777 -3.45 -7.84 -2.98
C TRP A 777 -2.28 -8.37 -2.14
N PRO A 778 -1.06 -8.56 -2.70
CA PRO A 778 0.08 -9.18 -1.99
C PRO A 778 0.50 -8.50 -0.67
N CYS A 779 0.16 -7.22 -0.52
CA CYS A 779 0.51 -6.41 0.64
C CYS A 779 -0.47 -6.57 1.81
N ALA A 780 -1.70 -7.00 1.55
CA ALA A 780 -2.71 -7.19 2.58
C ALA A 780 -2.37 -8.34 3.54
N ASP A 781 -2.78 -8.24 4.80
CA ASP A 781 -2.61 -9.29 5.80
C ASP A 781 -3.44 -10.54 5.54
N THR A 782 -4.53 -10.41 4.77
CA THR A 782 -5.44 -11.50 4.35
C THR A 782 -5.18 -11.97 2.91
N TYR A 783 -4.00 -11.71 2.35
CA TYR A 783 -3.65 -12.08 0.97
C TYR A 783 -3.70 -13.60 0.76
N ALA A 784 -4.52 -14.06 -0.19
CA ALA A 784 -4.79 -15.49 -0.40
C ALA A 784 -3.67 -16.28 -1.10
N GLY A 785 -2.58 -15.61 -1.51
CA GLY A 785 -1.52 -16.17 -2.37
C GLY A 785 -1.81 -16.00 -3.87
N THR A 786 -0.89 -16.48 -4.72
CA THR A 786 -1.06 -16.45 -6.20
C THR A 786 -2.04 -17.49 -6.72
N GLY A 787 -2.34 -18.51 -5.92
CA GLY A 787 -3.26 -19.61 -6.22
C GLY A 787 -3.51 -20.43 -4.95
N PRO A 788 -4.49 -21.36 -4.96
CA PRO A 788 -4.63 -22.33 -3.89
C PRO A 788 -3.35 -23.16 -3.77
N GLU A 789 -2.91 -23.41 -2.54
CA GLU A 789 -1.64 -24.08 -2.21
C GLU A 789 -0.38 -23.42 -2.81
N SER A 790 -0.40 -22.10 -3.07
CA SER A 790 0.82 -21.39 -3.50
C SER A 790 1.94 -21.47 -2.46
N GLU A 791 1.59 -21.55 -1.17
CA GLU A 791 2.56 -21.57 -0.09
C GLU A 791 3.05 -23.00 0.19
N PRO A 792 4.38 -23.23 0.27
CA PRO A 792 4.92 -24.54 0.54
C PRO A 792 4.53 -25.06 1.94
N GLU A 793 4.22 -24.17 2.89
CA GLU A 793 3.69 -24.50 4.21
C GLU A 793 2.29 -25.11 4.11
N THR A 794 1.35 -24.43 3.45
CA THR A 794 -0.02 -24.93 3.17
C THR A 794 0.05 -26.28 2.47
N LYS A 795 0.89 -26.41 1.44
CA LYS A 795 1.04 -27.62 0.65
C LYS A 795 1.60 -28.80 1.46
N GLY A 796 2.55 -28.53 2.36
CA GLY A 796 3.11 -29.53 3.28
C GLY A 796 2.07 -30.03 4.28
N LEU A 797 1.38 -29.11 4.96
CA LEU A 797 0.35 -29.42 5.94
C LEU A 797 -0.84 -30.15 5.31
N ARG A 798 -1.35 -29.68 4.16
CA ARG A 798 -2.46 -30.34 3.45
C ARG A 798 -2.11 -31.78 3.10
N ARG A 799 -0.95 -32.03 2.49
CA ARG A 799 -0.51 -33.40 2.18
C ARG A 799 -0.51 -34.27 3.43
N TYR A 800 0.02 -33.75 4.54
CA TYR A 800 0.06 -34.49 5.81
C TYR A 800 -1.35 -34.82 6.34
N ILE A 801 -2.28 -33.86 6.27
CA ILE A 801 -3.68 -34.03 6.68
C ILE A 801 -4.40 -35.05 5.79
N ASP A 802 -4.24 -34.96 4.47
CA ASP A 802 -4.81 -35.92 3.52
C ASP A 802 -4.27 -37.34 3.75
N GLU A 803 -2.96 -37.47 4.06
CA GLU A 803 -2.35 -38.75 4.44
C GLU A 803 -2.97 -39.33 5.72
N LEU A 804 -3.37 -38.50 6.71
CA LEU A 804 -4.07 -38.95 7.91
C LEU A 804 -5.53 -39.34 7.63
N ILE A 805 -6.24 -38.56 6.81
CA ILE A 805 -7.63 -38.84 6.41
C ILE A 805 -7.70 -40.16 5.64
N GLY A 806 -6.76 -40.41 4.73
CA GLY A 806 -6.68 -41.62 3.92
C GLY A 806 -6.23 -42.89 4.65
N ARG A 807 -5.90 -42.85 5.95
CA ARG A 807 -5.44 -44.04 6.69
C ARG A 807 -6.55 -45.07 6.88
N PRO A 808 -6.40 -46.32 6.39
CA PRO A 808 -7.34 -47.39 6.69
C PRO A 808 -7.32 -47.70 8.19
N ASN A 809 -8.50 -47.81 8.80
CA ASN A 809 -8.74 -48.13 10.21
C ASN A 809 -8.21 -47.12 11.26
N SER A 810 -7.55 -46.02 10.85
CA SER A 810 -7.00 -44.98 11.73
C SER A 810 -7.11 -43.59 11.07
N THR A 811 -8.30 -43.23 10.60
CA THR A 811 -8.56 -41.94 9.93
C THR A 811 -8.55 -40.76 10.92
N LEU A 812 -8.36 -39.55 10.39
CA LEU A 812 -8.45 -38.28 11.11
C LEU A 812 -9.90 -37.99 11.52
N HIS A 813 -10.17 -38.06 12.82
CA HIS A 813 -11.52 -37.94 13.38
C HIS A 813 -11.77 -36.57 14.03
N VAL A 814 -10.76 -36.05 14.73
CA VAL A 814 -10.79 -34.75 15.42
C VAL A 814 -9.67 -33.87 14.86
N TYR A 815 -10.01 -32.63 14.50
CA TYR A 815 -9.05 -31.60 14.10
C TYR A 815 -9.22 -30.40 15.02
N VAL A 816 -8.13 -29.90 15.60
CA VAL A 816 -8.11 -28.64 16.36
C VAL A 816 -7.11 -27.66 15.73
N SER A 817 -7.59 -26.48 15.33
CA SER A 817 -6.74 -25.34 14.97
C SER A 817 -6.71 -24.34 16.12
N LEU A 818 -5.52 -23.87 16.51
CA LEU A 818 -5.36 -22.84 17.55
C LEU A 818 -4.93 -21.50 16.94
N HIS A 819 -5.78 -20.51 17.13
CA HIS A 819 -5.61 -19.10 16.78
C HIS A 819 -5.72 -18.21 18.03
N SER A 820 -5.41 -16.92 17.88
CA SER A 820 -5.76 -15.89 18.86
C SER A 820 -5.95 -14.55 18.15
N TYR A 821 -6.77 -13.62 18.62
CA TYR A 821 -7.49 -13.58 19.90
C TYR A 821 -8.97 -13.27 19.65
N SER A 822 -9.87 -13.74 20.52
CA SER A 822 -11.26 -13.28 20.67
C SER A 822 -12.09 -14.12 21.66
N GLN A 823 -11.54 -15.18 22.27
CA GLN A 823 -12.30 -16.17 23.05
C GLN A 823 -13.48 -16.77 22.25
N LEU A 824 -13.19 -17.36 21.09
CA LEU A 824 -14.18 -18.05 20.25
C LEU A 824 -13.85 -19.53 20.11
N LEU A 825 -14.87 -20.39 20.06
CA LEU A 825 -14.75 -21.81 19.73
C LEU A 825 -15.69 -22.12 18.57
N MET A 826 -15.14 -22.22 17.36
CA MET A 826 -15.92 -22.27 16.13
C MET A 826 -15.72 -23.58 15.37
N PHE A 827 -16.63 -23.85 14.45
CA PHE A 827 -16.61 -24.99 13.53
C PHE A 827 -17.08 -24.53 12.13
N PRO A 828 -16.93 -25.35 11.08
CA PRO A 828 -17.35 -24.96 9.72
C PRO A 828 -18.85 -24.62 9.62
N TRP A 829 -19.28 -23.83 8.64
CA TRP A 829 -18.47 -23.25 7.56
C TRP A 829 -17.92 -21.86 7.89
N GLY A 830 -16.75 -21.54 7.34
CA GLY A 830 -16.19 -20.20 7.24
C GLY A 830 -16.60 -19.49 5.95
N PHE A 831 -16.64 -20.17 4.81
CA PHE A 831 -16.90 -19.52 3.52
C PHE A 831 -18.38 -19.12 3.27
N THR A 832 -19.35 -19.78 3.92
CA THR A 832 -20.79 -19.52 3.75
C THR A 832 -21.52 -19.38 5.09
N LEU A 833 -22.68 -18.71 5.06
CA LEU A 833 -23.63 -18.65 6.17
C LEU A 833 -24.57 -19.86 6.23
N ASP A 834 -24.48 -20.79 5.28
CA ASP A 834 -25.22 -22.06 5.32
C ASP A 834 -24.71 -22.95 6.46
N ASP A 835 -25.58 -23.82 6.96
CA ASP A 835 -25.23 -24.76 8.01
C ASP A 835 -24.60 -26.04 7.45
N THR A 836 -23.68 -26.62 8.22
CA THR A 836 -23.09 -27.92 7.93
C THR A 836 -24.11 -29.05 8.11
N LYS A 837 -23.92 -30.17 7.40
CA LYS A 837 -24.78 -31.36 7.56
C LYS A 837 -24.79 -31.90 9.00
N ASP A 838 -23.73 -31.65 9.76
CA ASP A 838 -23.55 -32.08 11.16
C ASP A 838 -23.69 -30.91 12.16
N HIS A 839 -24.34 -29.80 11.77
CA HIS A 839 -24.38 -28.55 12.54
C HIS A 839 -24.79 -28.74 14.01
N ASP A 840 -25.93 -29.41 14.26
CA ASP A 840 -26.47 -29.55 15.62
C ASP A 840 -25.51 -30.31 16.56
N ASP A 841 -24.79 -31.31 16.02
CA ASP A 841 -23.82 -32.09 16.78
C ASP A 841 -22.55 -31.29 17.05
N LEU A 842 -22.00 -30.63 16.03
CA LEU A 842 -20.85 -29.73 16.17
C LEU A 842 -21.14 -28.58 17.16
N ASN A 843 -22.35 -28.01 17.12
CA ASN A 843 -22.77 -26.94 18.01
C ASN A 843 -22.95 -27.43 19.46
N ALA A 844 -23.50 -28.63 19.66
CA ALA A 844 -23.63 -29.24 20.99
C ALA A 844 -22.25 -29.55 21.62
N VAL A 845 -21.31 -30.08 20.82
CA VAL A 845 -19.94 -30.35 21.27
C VAL A 845 -19.20 -29.04 21.58
N ALA A 846 -19.33 -28.02 20.73
CA ALA A 846 -18.73 -26.70 20.97
C ALA A 846 -19.28 -26.04 22.24
N GLY A 847 -20.59 -26.14 22.51
CA GLY A 847 -21.21 -25.64 23.73
C GLY A 847 -20.68 -26.31 24.99
N ALA A 848 -20.64 -27.64 25.02
CA ALA A 848 -20.10 -28.40 26.15
C ALA A 848 -18.61 -28.11 26.41
N ALA A 849 -17.82 -27.91 25.35
CA ALA A 849 -16.41 -27.55 25.45
C ALA A 849 -16.20 -26.09 25.92
N ALA A 850 -17.02 -25.14 25.47
CA ALA A 850 -17.00 -23.76 25.96
C ALA A 850 -17.39 -23.65 27.45
N GLU A 851 -18.39 -24.45 27.89
CA GLU A 851 -18.72 -24.59 29.32
C GLU A 851 -17.55 -25.19 30.12
N ALA A 852 -16.78 -26.13 29.55
CA ALA A 852 -15.63 -26.71 30.20
C ALA A 852 -14.49 -25.70 30.43
N ALA A 853 -14.13 -24.91 29.40
CA ALA A 853 -13.15 -23.83 29.54
C ALA A 853 -13.56 -22.83 30.64
N ALA A 854 -14.84 -22.47 30.71
CA ALA A 854 -15.35 -21.51 31.68
C ALA A 854 -15.22 -21.98 33.15
N LYS A 855 -15.12 -23.28 33.44
CA LYS A 855 -15.14 -23.82 34.82
C LYS A 855 -13.96 -23.38 35.68
N ARG A 856 -12.74 -23.27 35.12
CA ARG A 856 -11.55 -22.92 35.91
C ARG A 856 -11.48 -21.45 36.25
N TYR A 857 -11.57 -20.60 35.23
CA TYR A 857 -11.21 -19.19 35.30
C TYR A 857 -12.36 -18.23 34.97
N GLY A 858 -13.55 -18.75 34.67
CA GLY A 858 -14.71 -17.94 34.27
C GLY A 858 -14.63 -17.39 32.83
N THR A 859 -13.59 -17.77 32.07
CA THR A 859 -13.36 -17.33 30.69
C THR A 859 -14.50 -17.78 29.78
N LYS A 860 -15.17 -16.84 29.13
CA LYS A 860 -16.33 -17.12 28.31
C LYS A 860 -15.93 -17.24 26.85
N PHE A 861 -15.96 -18.47 26.35
CA PHE A 861 -15.85 -18.72 24.91
C PHE A 861 -17.24 -18.62 24.26
N ARG A 862 -17.33 -17.85 23.17
CA ARG A 862 -18.52 -17.81 22.31
C ARG A 862 -18.36 -18.82 21.18
N TYR A 863 -19.39 -19.59 20.89
CA TYR A 863 -19.32 -20.69 19.92
C TYR A 863 -20.39 -20.63 18.82
N GLY A 864 -20.15 -21.38 17.74
CA GLY A 864 -21.01 -21.48 16.57
C GLY A 864 -20.22 -21.64 15.26
N PRO A 865 -20.89 -21.66 14.09
CA PRO A 865 -20.21 -21.69 12.78
C PRO A 865 -19.30 -20.47 12.59
N ILE A 866 -18.14 -20.62 11.96
CA ILE A 866 -17.14 -19.56 11.75
C ILE A 866 -17.79 -18.32 11.12
N ALA A 867 -18.49 -18.47 9.99
CA ALA A 867 -19.07 -17.34 9.25
C ALA A 867 -20.09 -16.52 10.05
N LYS A 868 -20.88 -17.20 10.90
CA LYS A 868 -21.89 -16.58 11.79
C LYS A 868 -21.27 -15.99 13.06
N THR A 869 -20.18 -16.58 13.54
CA THR A 869 -19.55 -16.23 14.81
C THR A 869 -18.55 -15.09 14.67
N ILE A 870 -17.62 -15.17 13.71
CA ILE A 870 -16.63 -14.12 13.48
C ILE A 870 -16.96 -13.31 12.21
N TYR A 871 -16.76 -13.87 11.03
CA TYR A 871 -17.11 -13.33 9.71
C TYR A 871 -16.90 -14.40 8.63
N ALA A 872 -17.51 -14.21 7.45
CA ALA A 872 -17.31 -15.11 6.32
C ALA A 872 -15.88 -15.00 5.74
N ALA A 873 -15.19 -16.12 5.62
CA ALA A 873 -13.80 -16.22 5.13
C ALA A 873 -13.57 -17.57 4.44
N SER A 874 -12.93 -17.51 3.27
CA SER A 874 -12.70 -18.67 2.39
C SER A 874 -11.23 -19.08 2.30
N GLY A 875 -10.94 -20.26 1.76
CA GLY A 875 -9.58 -20.82 1.70
C GLY A 875 -9.01 -21.19 3.07
N SER A 876 -9.88 -21.56 4.02
CA SER A 876 -9.50 -21.89 5.40
C SER A 876 -9.11 -23.36 5.58
N THR A 877 -8.24 -23.64 6.56
CA THR A 877 -7.80 -25.00 6.90
C THR A 877 -8.95 -25.90 7.33
N LEU A 878 -9.88 -25.34 8.10
CA LEU A 878 -10.96 -26.09 8.75
C LEU A 878 -12.06 -26.50 7.77
N ASP A 879 -12.46 -25.60 6.88
CA ASP A 879 -13.45 -25.89 5.87
C ASP A 879 -12.95 -26.99 4.93
N TYR A 880 -11.66 -26.93 4.52
CA TYR A 880 -11.01 -28.00 3.76
C TYR A 880 -11.04 -29.34 4.50
N ALA A 881 -10.69 -29.38 5.79
CA ALA A 881 -10.69 -30.62 6.57
C ALA A 881 -12.10 -31.25 6.66
N TYR A 882 -13.14 -30.44 6.81
CA TYR A 882 -14.53 -30.90 6.87
C TYR A 882 -15.06 -31.39 5.52
N ASP A 883 -14.75 -30.70 4.42
CA ASP A 883 -15.01 -31.18 3.04
C ASP A 883 -14.39 -32.56 2.79
N LYS A 884 -13.16 -32.78 3.27
CA LYS A 884 -12.47 -34.08 3.20
C LYS A 884 -12.98 -35.13 4.19
N GLY A 885 -14.02 -34.82 4.97
CA GLY A 885 -14.75 -35.79 5.78
C GLY A 885 -14.28 -35.93 7.23
N VAL A 886 -13.46 -35.02 7.75
CA VAL A 886 -13.15 -34.98 9.19
C VAL A 886 -14.42 -34.63 9.96
N LYS A 887 -14.86 -35.50 10.88
CA LYS A 887 -16.15 -35.36 11.58
C LYS A 887 -16.18 -34.21 12.59
N TYR A 888 -15.09 -34.00 13.34
CA TYR A 888 -15.03 -32.97 14.40
C TYR A 888 -13.87 -31.96 14.19
N PRO A 889 -13.98 -31.03 13.24
CA PRO A 889 -13.05 -29.93 13.08
C PRO A 889 -13.49 -28.69 13.87
N PHE A 890 -12.64 -28.27 14.82
CA PHE A 890 -12.85 -27.11 15.67
C PHE A 890 -11.67 -26.13 15.62
N VAL A 891 -11.96 -24.84 15.74
CA VAL A 891 -10.97 -23.77 15.82
C VAL A 891 -11.19 -22.93 17.06
N PHE A 892 -10.13 -22.66 17.79
CA PHE A 892 -10.13 -21.77 18.93
C PHE A 892 -9.52 -20.43 18.55
N GLU A 893 -10.20 -19.32 18.82
CA GLU A 893 -9.57 -18.03 19.02
C GLU A 893 -9.35 -17.87 20.52
N LEU A 894 -8.11 -18.00 20.99
CA LEU A 894 -7.77 -18.00 22.42
C LEU A 894 -7.92 -16.62 23.08
N ARG A 895 -7.46 -16.52 24.34
CA ARG A 895 -7.42 -15.24 25.08
C ARG A 895 -6.61 -14.18 24.32
N ASP A 896 -6.91 -12.90 24.49
CA ASP A 896 -8.00 -12.33 25.30
C ASP A 896 -9.13 -11.75 24.43
N GLU A 897 -9.93 -10.83 24.98
CA GLU A 897 -10.89 -10.02 24.21
C GLU A 897 -10.27 -8.67 23.79
N GLY A 898 -8.95 -8.58 23.59
CA GLY A 898 -8.21 -7.43 23.04
C GLY A 898 -7.76 -6.35 24.04
N ALA A 899 -7.60 -6.66 25.33
CA ALA A 899 -6.86 -5.78 26.24
C ALA A 899 -5.34 -5.85 25.97
N TYR A 900 -4.86 -7.02 25.55
CA TYR A 900 -3.50 -7.29 25.09
C TYR A 900 -3.46 -7.81 23.65
N GLY A 901 -4.51 -8.50 23.20
CA GLY A 901 -4.58 -9.10 21.87
C GLY A 901 -3.44 -10.09 21.64
N PHE A 902 -2.62 -9.83 20.61
CA PHE A 902 -1.47 -10.69 20.27
C PHE A 902 -0.29 -10.62 21.27
N LEU A 903 -0.29 -9.67 22.21
CA LEU A 903 0.77 -9.45 23.22
C LEU A 903 0.34 -9.94 24.62
N LEU A 904 -0.35 -11.08 24.67
CA LEU A 904 -0.90 -11.64 25.91
C LEU A 904 0.23 -11.88 26.95
N PRO A 905 0.15 -11.38 28.19
CA PRO A 905 1.21 -11.50 29.18
C PRO A 905 1.58 -12.94 29.55
N LYS A 906 2.85 -13.17 29.90
CA LYS A 906 3.38 -14.52 30.15
C LYS A 906 2.72 -15.26 31.32
N ASP A 907 2.17 -14.55 32.31
CA ASP A 907 1.40 -15.13 33.42
C ASP A 907 0.05 -15.70 32.97
N GLN A 908 -0.47 -15.26 31.81
CA GLN A 908 -1.69 -15.78 31.21
C GLN A 908 -1.47 -17.05 30.38
N ILE A 909 -0.22 -17.46 30.10
CA ILE A 909 0.09 -18.65 29.28
C ILE A 909 -0.53 -19.91 29.89
N LYS A 910 -0.28 -20.20 31.18
CA LYS A 910 -0.85 -21.37 31.86
C LYS A 910 -2.38 -21.30 31.98
N PRO A 911 -2.99 -20.21 32.47
CA PRO A 911 -4.46 -20.10 32.53
C PRO A 911 -5.15 -20.34 31.19
N ALA A 912 -4.65 -19.74 30.10
CA ALA A 912 -5.22 -19.93 28.77
C ALA A 912 -5.00 -21.36 28.23
N ALA A 913 -3.84 -21.97 28.52
CA ALA A 913 -3.57 -23.33 28.09
C ALA A 913 -4.42 -24.37 28.85
N GLU A 914 -4.56 -24.25 30.18
CA GLU A 914 -5.33 -25.18 31.01
C GLU A 914 -6.82 -25.23 30.66
N GLU A 915 -7.47 -24.07 30.48
CA GLU A 915 -8.89 -24.03 30.10
C GLU A 915 -9.12 -24.55 28.66
N THR A 916 -8.15 -24.35 27.77
CA THR A 916 -8.19 -24.90 26.41
C THR A 916 -8.02 -26.42 26.42
N VAL A 917 -7.13 -26.96 27.27
CA VAL A 917 -6.97 -28.41 27.46
C VAL A 917 -8.25 -29.04 28.03
N ASP A 918 -8.92 -28.39 28.98
CA ASP A 918 -10.22 -28.86 29.50
C ASP A 918 -11.30 -28.89 28.39
N ALA A 919 -11.35 -27.86 27.53
CA ALA A 919 -12.26 -27.83 26.38
C ALA A 919 -11.95 -28.93 25.36
N ILE A 920 -10.68 -29.12 24.99
CA ILE A 920 -10.24 -30.17 24.07
C ILE A 920 -10.55 -31.56 24.63
N ASN A 921 -10.36 -31.78 25.93
CA ASN A 921 -10.72 -33.02 26.61
C ASN A 921 -12.22 -33.34 26.46
N VAL A 922 -13.09 -32.32 26.55
CA VAL A 922 -14.52 -32.49 26.29
C VAL A 922 -14.81 -32.74 24.81
N ILE A 923 -14.16 -32.04 23.87
CA ILE A 923 -14.32 -32.30 22.42
C ILE A 923 -14.04 -33.78 22.10
N VAL A 924 -12.90 -34.32 22.56
CA VAL A 924 -12.55 -35.72 22.26
C VAL A 924 -13.44 -36.72 23.01
N SER A 925 -13.86 -36.40 24.24
CA SER A 925 -14.80 -37.21 25.03
C SER A 925 -16.17 -37.33 24.35
N GLU A 926 -16.71 -36.21 23.87
CA GLU A 926 -18.00 -36.16 23.19
C GLU A 926 -17.93 -36.83 21.81
N ALA A 927 -16.82 -36.66 21.09
CA ALA A 927 -16.55 -37.33 19.83
C ALA A 927 -16.48 -38.87 19.98
N LEU A 928 -15.90 -39.38 21.07
CA LEU A 928 -15.82 -40.83 21.35
C LEU A 928 -17.20 -41.46 21.60
N LYS A 929 -18.12 -40.73 22.25
CA LYS A 929 -19.49 -41.19 22.55
C LYS A 929 -20.39 -41.30 21.31
N ARG A 930 -19.98 -40.70 20.19
CA ARG A 930 -20.75 -40.51 18.94
C ARG A 930 -20.05 -41.15 17.73
N LYS A 931 -19.36 -42.26 17.96
CA LYS A 931 -18.75 -43.09 16.92
C LYS A 931 -19.81 -43.83 16.10
#